data_AF-A0A943UPJ0-F1
#
_entry.id   AF-A0A943UPJ0-F1
#
_cell.length_a   1.000
_cell.length_b   1.000
_cell.length_c   1.000
_cell.angle_alpha   90.00
_cell.angle_beta   90.00
_cell.angle_gamma   90.00
#
_symmetry.space_group_name_H-M   'P 1'
#
loop_
_entity.id
_entity.type
_entity.pdbx_description
1 polymer ?
#
loop_
_entity_poly.entity_id
_entity_poly.type
_entity_poly.pdbx_seq_one_letter_code
_entity_poly.pdbx_strand_id
1 'polypeptide(L)'
;MRRNLSFWIIVLAILVGLAACRNDDVVLYPDETPTPDGYTNSSSYRGLYVLCEGNMGSNKATLDYLDMTTGRYSRNIYPSRNPGKVMELGDVGNDIKVYGSRLWMVINQSNRVEVASAASAVSLGSVDIPNARFLAFDGKYAYVSSYVGPVNGPSVLGEVYRVDTLTLRVDARCTVGFQPEEMAIVDGRLYVANSGGYSAMQGGGYDRRVSVVDLQTFSVERTIDVAPNLFRLRRDRYGSLWVASRGDYDAIPARIYELYGGSVADSLDVPATDMAFRGDSLLFLHAGGCGLYDLRHRRLVSQQMLRLPASQRIETPYGLLVDDSDGRIYVMDATNYVSSGKLFCFDAQGNWLWTRLAGDIPAHACLVQTAPVATEDNPSEGDRSAYIQAVDEYVPAPGQFVNILPKAEAGDDAASIRDKCTAALRGGLNGLVTLGGYGGYITFHFDHPVRNVHGQYDLLIRGNYVAGASEPGIVMVSQDLNGNGLPDDPWYELSGSADTDSVGKVVYGYEITYHPAPMSDIPWTDNQGKRGVVTRNKYHTQEYYPLWIHTPLTFRGTLLPPNGHNRGKDGAQNWLLESFRYGYVDNSADDAGCSFNLDWAVDDQRRPVRLDHIDFVRVYSAENQQCGWLGETSTEIRGAKDLHP
;
A
#
# COMPACT_ATOMS: atom_id res chain seq x y z
N MET A 1 -34.88 -47.93 -39.56
CA MET A 1 -34.97 -47.16 -38.31
C MET A 1 -33.66 -46.96 -37.52
N ARG A 2 -32.49 -47.45 -37.97
CA ARG A 2 -31.21 -47.23 -37.24
C ARG A 2 -30.31 -46.11 -37.77
N ARG A 3 -30.61 -45.51 -38.94
CA ARG A 3 -29.72 -44.50 -39.58
C ARG A 3 -30.06 -43.04 -39.27
N ASN A 4 -31.22 -42.77 -38.66
CA ASN A 4 -31.60 -41.41 -38.24
C ASN A 4 -31.40 -41.18 -36.73
N LEU A 5 -31.26 -42.24 -35.92
CA LEU A 5 -31.03 -42.10 -34.47
C LEU A 5 -29.61 -41.58 -34.17
N SER A 6 -28.61 -42.01 -34.95
CA SER A 6 -27.21 -41.59 -34.78
C SER A 6 -26.97 -40.11 -35.15
N PHE A 7 -27.73 -39.56 -36.10
CA PHE A 7 -27.63 -38.14 -36.47
C PHE A 7 -28.22 -37.24 -35.37
N TRP A 8 -29.36 -37.63 -34.79
CA TRP A 8 -29.95 -36.90 -33.66
C TRP A 8 -29.16 -37.03 -32.35
N ILE A 9 -28.47 -38.15 -32.11
CA ILE A 9 -27.58 -38.32 -30.95
C ILE A 9 -26.31 -37.45 -31.08
N ILE A 10 -25.77 -37.28 -32.29
CA ILE A 10 -24.61 -36.41 -32.54
C ILE A 10 -25.01 -34.93 -32.46
N VAL A 11 -26.20 -34.56 -32.94
CA VAL A 11 -26.72 -33.19 -32.82
C VAL A 11 -27.07 -32.85 -31.36
N LEU A 12 -27.57 -33.81 -30.56
CA LEU A 12 -27.82 -33.61 -29.12
C LEU A 12 -26.50 -33.54 -28.31
N ALA A 13 -25.46 -34.30 -28.69
CA ALA A 13 -24.13 -34.21 -28.07
C ALA A 13 -23.40 -32.89 -28.40
N ILE A 14 -23.61 -32.35 -29.61
CA ILE A 14 -23.07 -31.04 -30.00
C ILE A 14 -23.87 -29.89 -29.34
N LEU A 15 -25.18 -30.05 -29.11
CA LEU A 15 -26.00 -29.07 -28.38
C LEU A 15 -25.73 -29.08 -26.86
N VAL A 16 -25.35 -30.22 -26.27
CA VAL A 16 -24.88 -30.28 -24.87
C VAL A 16 -23.43 -29.77 -24.73
N GLY A 17 -22.59 -29.90 -25.77
CA GLY A 17 -21.26 -29.28 -25.83
C GLY A 17 -21.25 -27.76 -26.01
N LEU A 18 -22.35 -27.18 -26.52
CA LEU A 18 -22.55 -25.73 -26.66
C LEU A 18 -23.34 -25.10 -25.49
N ALA A 19 -23.74 -25.91 -24.49
CA ALA A 19 -24.33 -25.46 -23.23
C ALA A 19 -23.38 -25.67 -22.04
N ALA A 20 -22.09 -25.92 -22.28
CA ALA A 20 -21.04 -25.59 -21.32
C ALA A 20 -20.62 -24.13 -21.54
N CYS A 21 -21.60 -23.22 -21.44
CA CYS A 21 -21.28 -21.88 -20.98
C CYS A 21 -20.58 -22.11 -19.63
N ARG A 22 -19.27 -21.87 -19.56
CA ARG A 22 -18.66 -21.46 -18.29
C ARG A 22 -19.59 -20.36 -17.80
N ASN A 23 -20.40 -20.67 -16.79
CA ASN A 23 -21.15 -19.64 -16.10
C ASN A 23 -20.13 -18.57 -15.74
N ASP A 24 -20.45 -17.33 -16.12
CA ASP A 24 -19.64 -16.13 -15.88
C ASP A 24 -18.83 -16.30 -14.60
N ASP A 25 -17.49 -16.23 -14.73
CA ASP A 25 -16.58 -16.37 -13.60
C ASP A 25 -17.04 -15.35 -12.54
N VAL A 26 -17.66 -15.88 -11.48
CA VAL A 26 -18.18 -15.05 -10.38
C VAL A 26 -16.97 -14.48 -9.68
N VAL A 27 -16.66 -13.21 -9.96
CA VAL A 27 -15.74 -12.43 -9.15
C VAL A 27 -16.26 -12.49 -7.71
N LEU A 28 -15.48 -13.08 -6.82
CA LEU A 28 -15.78 -13.08 -5.39
C LEU A 28 -15.67 -11.63 -4.92
N TYR A 29 -16.80 -10.95 -4.73
CA TYR A 29 -16.80 -9.61 -4.17
C TYR A 29 -16.29 -9.66 -2.73
N PRO A 30 -15.61 -8.58 -2.27
CA PRO A 30 -15.19 -8.49 -0.89
C PRO A 30 -16.39 -8.66 0.02
N ASP A 31 -16.27 -9.60 0.97
CA ASP A 31 -17.27 -9.84 1.99
C ASP A 31 -16.61 -9.64 3.34
N GLU A 32 -17.22 -8.79 4.15
CA GLU A 32 -16.74 -8.45 5.47
C GLU A 32 -17.63 -9.08 6.51
N THR A 33 -17.02 -9.86 7.39
CA THR A 33 -17.73 -10.45 8.52
C THR A 33 -17.42 -9.65 9.79
N PRO A 34 -18.43 -9.41 10.65
CA PRO A 34 -18.23 -8.70 11.91
C PRO A 34 -17.24 -9.42 12.81
N THR A 35 -16.78 -8.68 13.83
CA THR A 35 -15.83 -9.09 14.84
C THR A 35 -16.12 -10.48 15.43
N PRO A 36 -15.11 -11.32 15.71
CA PRO A 36 -15.30 -12.51 16.51
C PRO A 36 -15.97 -12.17 17.84
N ASP A 37 -16.97 -12.96 18.25
CA ASP A 37 -17.57 -12.80 19.57
C ASP A 37 -16.46 -12.92 20.64
N GLY A 38 -16.29 -11.88 21.47
CA GLY A 38 -15.22 -11.83 22.46
C GLY A 38 -13.81 -11.58 21.89
N TYR A 39 -13.70 -11.01 20.69
CA TYR A 39 -12.41 -10.62 20.13
C TYR A 39 -11.66 -9.68 21.09
N THR A 40 -10.47 -10.12 21.48
CA THR A 40 -9.46 -9.31 22.16
C THR A 40 -8.20 -9.41 21.33
N ASN A 41 -7.37 -8.37 21.30
CA ASN A 41 -6.06 -8.42 20.67
C ASN A 41 -5.02 -7.77 21.57
N SER A 42 -3.89 -8.46 21.72
CA SER A 42 -2.70 -8.01 22.46
C SER A 42 -1.46 -7.99 21.57
N SER A 43 -1.61 -8.38 20.30
CA SER A 43 -0.55 -8.38 19.31
C SER A 43 -0.02 -6.97 19.08
N SER A 44 1.30 -6.85 18.87
CA SER A 44 1.92 -5.62 18.36
C SER A 44 1.66 -5.40 16.87
N TYR A 45 1.09 -6.39 16.18
CA TYR A 45 0.70 -6.28 14.79
C TYR A 45 -0.73 -5.76 14.65
N ARG A 46 -0.94 -4.95 13.62
CA ARG A 46 -2.23 -4.32 13.34
C ARG A 46 -3.05 -5.08 12.33
N GLY A 47 -2.42 -5.92 11.52
CA GLY A 47 -3.12 -6.70 10.49
C GLY A 47 -2.51 -8.06 10.23
N LEU A 48 -3.34 -8.93 9.66
CA LEU A 48 -2.94 -10.25 9.15
C LEU A 48 -3.50 -10.43 7.75
N TYR A 49 -2.61 -10.57 6.76
CA TYR A 49 -2.99 -10.96 5.41
C TYR A 49 -3.00 -12.47 5.30
N VAL A 50 -4.02 -13.03 4.63
CA VAL A 50 -4.11 -14.45 4.31
C VAL A 50 -4.24 -14.60 2.79
N LEU A 51 -3.21 -15.16 2.17
CA LEU A 51 -3.18 -15.49 0.76
C LEU A 51 -3.76 -16.89 0.55
N CYS A 52 -4.80 -16.93 -0.28
CA CYS A 52 -5.49 -18.15 -0.67
C CYS A 52 -5.02 -18.58 -2.05
N GLU A 53 -4.67 -19.86 -2.19
CA GLU A 53 -4.12 -20.40 -3.45
C GLU A 53 -5.15 -20.33 -4.58
N GLY A 54 -6.40 -20.69 -4.27
CA GLY A 54 -7.38 -21.04 -5.29
C GLY A 54 -6.99 -22.33 -6.03
N ASN A 55 -7.94 -22.90 -6.77
CA ASN A 55 -7.65 -24.10 -7.56
C ASN A 55 -6.71 -23.79 -8.72
N MET A 56 -5.69 -24.62 -8.91
CA MET A 56 -4.79 -24.52 -10.07
C MET A 56 -5.58 -24.52 -11.39
N GLY A 57 -5.29 -23.54 -12.25
CA GLY A 57 -5.94 -23.35 -13.54
C GLY A 57 -7.30 -22.64 -13.48
N SER A 58 -7.70 -22.15 -12.30
CA SER A 58 -8.99 -21.46 -12.11
C SER A 58 -8.87 -19.95 -12.00
N ASN A 59 -7.67 -19.39 -11.80
CA ASN A 59 -7.46 -17.95 -11.64
C ASN A 59 -8.23 -17.35 -10.45
N LYS A 60 -8.29 -18.11 -9.33
CA LYS A 60 -9.06 -17.77 -8.12
C LYS A 60 -8.19 -17.50 -6.88
N ALA A 61 -6.93 -17.12 -7.06
CA ALA A 61 -6.14 -16.63 -5.93
C ALA A 61 -6.81 -15.39 -5.34
N THR A 62 -6.89 -15.31 -4.02
CA THR A 62 -7.52 -14.19 -3.31
C THR A 62 -6.66 -13.77 -2.12
N LEU A 63 -6.76 -12.50 -1.75
CA LEU A 63 -6.10 -11.94 -0.58
C LEU A 63 -7.16 -11.57 0.44
N ASP A 64 -7.18 -12.24 1.58
CA ASP A 64 -8.01 -11.90 2.72
C ASP A 64 -7.22 -11.04 3.71
N TYR A 65 -7.93 -10.30 4.57
CA TYR A 65 -7.34 -9.44 5.58
C TYR A 65 -8.13 -9.48 6.89
N LEU A 66 -7.42 -9.70 8.00
CA LEU A 66 -7.91 -9.46 9.35
C LEU A 66 -7.33 -8.14 9.84
N ASP A 67 -8.19 -7.15 10.08
CA ASP A 67 -7.85 -6.00 10.91
C ASP A 67 -7.76 -6.47 12.35
N MET A 68 -6.54 -6.53 12.89
CA MET A 68 -6.32 -7.05 14.22
C MET A 68 -6.66 -6.03 15.31
N THR A 69 -6.83 -4.75 14.97
CA THR A 69 -7.24 -3.70 15.91
C THR A 69 -8.75 -3.75 16.16
N THR A 70 -9.52 -3.90 15.08
CA THR A 70 -10.98 -3.95 15.17
C THR A 70 -11.50 -5.38 15.30
N GLY A 71 -10.76 -6.37 14.82
CA GLY A 71 -11.16 -7.78 14.71
C GLY A 71 -11.99 -8.10 13.46
N ARG A 72 -12.09 -7.18 12.50
CA ARG A 72 -12.88 -7.39 11.26
C ARG A 72 -12.11 -8.25 10.27
N TYR A 73 -12.80 -9.24 9.69
CA TYR A 73 -12.23 -10.13 8.67
C TYR A 73 -12.90 -9.87 7.32
N SER A 74 -12.10 -9.43 6.35
CA SER A 74 -12.52 -9.10 4.99
C SER A 74 -11.92 -10.13 4.02
N ARG A 75 -12.78 -10.81 3.27
CA ARG A 75 -12.35 -11.74 2.21
C ARG A 75 -12.10 -11.01 0.92
N ASN A 76 -11.16 -11.51 0.12
CA ASN A 76 -10.82 -11.03 -1.22
C ASN A 76 -10.78 -9.50 -1.34
N ILE A 77 -9.89 -8.85 -0.59
CA ILE A 77 -9.74 -7.39 -0.57
C ILE A 77 -9.07 -6.84 -1.84
N TYR A 78 -8.32 -7.66 -2.57
CA TYR A 78 -7.49 -7.21 -3.69
C TYR A 78 -8.24 -6.40 -4.77
N PRO A 79 -9.40 -6.87 -5.31
CA PRO A 79 -10.15 -6.11 -6.32
C PRO A 79 -10.61 -4.74 -5.81
N SER A 80 -11.07 -4.67 -4.55
CA SER A 80 -11.56 -3.42 -3.96
C SER A 80 -10.46 -2.39 -3.69
N ARG A 81 -9.24 -2.86 -3.39
CA ARG A 81 -8.07 -2.00 -3.19
C ARG A 81 -7.42 -1.59 -4.52
N ASN A 82 -7.69 -2.33 -5.60
CA ASN A 82 -7.06 -2.14 -6.91
C ASN A 82 -8.10 -2.04 -8.04
N PRO A 83 -9.06 -1.09 -7.98
CA PRO A 83 -10.19 -1.03 -8.93
C PRO A 83 -9.79 -0.76 -10.39
N GLY A 84 -8.58 -0.22 -10.62
CA GLY A 84 -8.02 0.01 -11.96
C GLY A 84 -7.23 -1.17 -12.55
N LYS A 85 -7.15 -2.30 -11.85
CA LYS A 85 -6.45 -3.52 -12.29
C LYS A 85 -7.44 -4.61 -12.69
N VAL A 86 -6.93 -5.66 -13.33
CA VAL A 86 -7.67 -6.91 -13.49
C VAL A 86 -8.07 -7.40 -12.09
N MET A 87 -9.36 -7.72 -11.91
CA MET A 87 -9.94 -7.97 -10.60
C MET A 87 -9.32 -9.21 -9.93
N GLU A 88 -8.90 -10.19 -10.70
CA GLU A 88 -8.30 -11.43 -10.21
C GLU A 88 -6.83 -11.24 -9.81
N LEU A 89 -6.50 -11.59 -8.56
CA LEU A 89 -5.12 -11.60 -8.07
C LEU A 89 -4.26 -12.67 -8.77
N GLY A 90 -4.88 -13.64 -9.44
CA GLY A 90 -4.22 -14.58 -10.35
C GLY A 90 -4.51 -16.04 -10.01
N ASP A 91 -3.57 -16.93 -10.37
CA ASP A 91 -3.70 -18.38 -10.23
C ASP A 91 -2.59 -18.92 -9.32
N VAL A 92 -3.00 -19.58 -8.22
CA VAL A 92 -2.12 -20.19 -7.20
C VAL A 92 -1.28 -19.16 -6.43
N GLY A 93 -1.87 -18.50 -5.42
CA GLY A 93 -1.15 -17.66 -4.47
C GLY A 93 -0.27 -18.47 -3.52
N ASN A 94 1.06 -18.44 -3.72
CA ASN A 94 1.99 -19.46 -3.20
C ASN A 94 2.89 -19.01 -2.05
N ASP A 95 3.15 -17.71 -1.87
CA ASP A 95 3.88 -17.18 -0.72
C ASP A 95 3.53 -15.69 -0.54
N ILE A 96 3.55 -15.22 0.70
CA ILE A 96 3.28 -13.83 1.05
C ILE A 96 4.18 -13.38 2.19
N LYS A 97 4.85 -12.24 2.02
CA LYS A 97 5.74 -11.67 3.04
C LYS A 97 5.70 -10.15 3.01
N VAL A 98 5.88 -9.55 4.18
CA VAL A 98 6.14 -8.10 4.31
C VAL A 98 7.65 -7.89 4.36
N TYR A 99 8.14 -6.93 3.58
CA TYR A 99 9.52 -6.46 3.64
C TYR A 99 9.58 -4.94 3.50
N GLY A 100 10.03 -4.27 4.56
CA GLY A 100 9.86 -2.81 4.68
C GLY A 100 8.38 -2.43 4.61
N SER A 101 8.05 -1.43 3.81
CA SER A 101 6.66 -0.98 3.57
C SER A 101 5.92 -1.74 2.47
N ARG A 102 6.46 -2.87 1.98
CA ARG A 102 5.92 -3.59 0.82
C ARG A 102 5.41 -4.98 1.18
N LEU A 103 4.24 -5.31 0.65
CA LEU A 103 3.64 -6.64 0.63
C LEU A 103 4.04 -7.34 -0.67
N TRP A 104 4.73 -8.47 -0.56
CA TRP A 104 5.16 -9.27 -1.69
C TRP A 104 4.35 -10.55 -1.75
N MET A 105 3.68 -10.79 -2.88
CA MET A 105 2.81 -11.94 -3.10
C MET A 105 3.27 -12.72 -4.33
N VAL A 106 3.66 -13.98 -4.12
CA VAL A 106 4.02 -14.88 -5.22
C VAL A 106 2.77 -15.53 -5.78
N ILE A 107 2.49 -15.31 -7.07
CA ILE A 107 1.34 -15.91 -7.75
C ILE A 107 1.86 -16.87 -8.82
N ASN A 108 1.98 -18.13 -8.43
CA ASN A 108 2.79 -19.16 -9.08
C ASN A 108 2.43 -19.40 -10.55
N GLN A 109 1.19 -19.81 -10.83
CA GLN A 109 0.73 -20.13 -12.19
C GLN A 109 0.44 -18.88 -13.03
N SER A 110 0.47 -17.71 -12.40
CA SER A 110 0.46 -16.42 -13.09
C SER A 110 1.87 -15.92 -13.47
N ASN A 111 2.92 -16.67 -13.13
CA ASN A 111 4.32 -16.32 -13.44
C ASN A 111 4.72 -14.91 -12.96
N ARG A 112 4.21 -14.50 -11.80
CA ARG A 112 4.41 -13.14 -11.29
C ARG A 112 4.60 -13.10 -9.79
N VAL A 113 5.34 -12.09 -9.35
CA VAL A 113 5.34 -11.61 -7.97
C VAL A 113 4.67 -10.24 -7.97
N GLU A 114 3.48 -10.17 -7.38
CA GLU A 114 2.75 -8.92 -7.18
C GLU A 114 3.31 -8.20 -5.95
N VAL A 115 3.59 -6.90 -6.09
CA VAL A 115 4.13 -6.08 -5.01
C VAL A 115 3.18 -4.94 -4.74
N ALA A 116 2.71 -4.86 -3.50
CA ALA A 116 1.75 -3.87 -3.03
C ALA A 116 2.30 -3.09 -1.82
N SER A 117 1.65 -2.00 -1.44
CA SER A 117 1.86 -1.40 -0.12
C SER A 117 1.44 -2.40 0.96
N ALA A 118 2.29 -2.60 1.97
CA ALA A 118 1.97 -3.42 3.12
C ALA A 118 0.85 -2.84 3.98
N ALA A 119 0.65 -1.53 3.95
CA ALA A 119 -0.46 -0.89 4.63
C ALA A 119 -1.77 -1.20 3.90
N SER A 120 -1.87 -0.84 2.63
CA SER A 120 -3.19 -0.76 1.96
C SER A 120 -3.51 -1.91 1.02
N ALA A 121 -2.55 -2.81 0.74
CA ALA A 121 -2.62 -3.80 -0.33
C ALA A 121 -2.88 -3.20 -1.74
N VAL A 122 -2.56 -1.91 -1.93
CA VAL A 122 -2.56 -1.26 -3.24
C VAL A 122 -1.30 -1.65 -4.02
N SER A 123 -1.49 -2.12 -5.25
CA SER A 123 -0.45 -2.55 -6.18
C SER A 123 0.54 -1.42 -6.49
N LEU A 124 1.81 -1.68 -6.24
CA LEU A 124 2.95 -0.83 -6.59
C LEU A 124 3.64 -1.30 -7.89
N GLY A 125 3.31 -2.51 -8.36
CA GLY A 125 3.89 -3.11 -9.54
C GLY A 125 4.06 -4.62 -9.39
N SER A 126 4.67 -5.25 -10.38
CA SER A 126 4.90 -6.69 -10.39
C SER A 126 6.25 -7.04 -11.01
N VAL A 127 6.72 -8.25 -10.73
CA VAL A 127 7.93 -8.84 -11.30
C VAL A 127 7.59 -10.14 -11.99
N ASP A 128 7.87 -10.25 -13.28
CA ASP A 128 7.59 -11.47 -14.04
C ASP A 128 8.67 -12.52 -13.76
N ILE A 129 8.27 -13.60 -13.08
CA ILE A 129 9.14 -14.72 -12.71
C ILE A 129 8.37 -16.01 -12.97
N PRO A 130 8.84 -16.85 -13.91
CA PRO A 130 8.13 -18.07 -14.28
C PRO A 130 8.04 -19.01 -13.08
N ASN A 131 6.86 -19.59 -12.83
CA ASN A 131 6.64 -20.64 -11.83
C ASN A 131 7.33 -20.32 -10.49
N ALA A 132 7.16 -19.07 -10.03
CA ALA A 132 7.75 -18.55 -8.79
C ALA A 132 7.16 -19.25 -7.56
N ARG A 133 7.98 -19.44 -6.52
CA ARG A 133 7.63 -20.25 -5.34
C ARG A 133 7.68 -19.45 -4.05
N PHE A 134 8.88 -19.18 -3.53
CA PHE A 134 9.05 -18.57 -2.20
C PHE A 134 9.97 -17.35 -2.23
N LEU A 135 9.77 -16.48 -1.24
CA LEU A 135 10.51 -15.24 -1.02
C LEU A 135 11.53 -15.39 0.12
N ALA A 136 12.68 -14.75 -0.04
CA ALA A 136 13.60 -14.40 1.05
C ALA A 136 14.16 -13.00 0.82
N PHE A 137 14.66 -12.32 1.84
CA PHE A 137 15.12 -10.93 1.71
C PHE A 137 16.44 -10.71 2.46
N ASP A 138 17.32 -9.91 1.85
CA ASP A 138 18.55 -9.41 2.49
C ASP A 138 18.93 -8.05 1.89
N GLY A 139 19.13 -7.06 2.77
CA GLY A 139 19.47 -5.70 2.37
C GLY A 139 18.46 -5.10 1.39
N LYS A 140 18.92 -4.71 0.19
CA LYS A 140 18.05 -4.12 -0.84
C LYS A 140 17.41 -5.15 -1.78
N TYR A 141 17.61 -6.45 -1.54
CA TYR A 141 17.24 -7.50 -2.48
C TYR A 141 16.15 -8.42 -1.93
N ALA A 142 15.22 -8.77 -2.82
CA ALA A 142 14.33 -9.91 -2.68
C ALA A 142 14.89 -11.06 -3.51
N TYR A 143 14.81 -12.27 -2.97
CA TYR A 143 15.21 -13.51 -3.62
C TYR A 143 13.96 -14.35 -3.83
N VAL A 144 13.76 -14.83 -5.06
CA VAL A 144 12.56 -15.59 -5.43
C VAL A 144 13.00 -16.94 -6.01
N SER A 145 12.63 -18.04 -5.35
CA SER A 145 12.84 -19.37 -5.92
C SER A 145 11.85 -19.62 -7.05
N SER A 146 12.31 -20.29 -8.11
CA SER A 146 11.53 -20.55 -9.31
C SER A 146 11.85 -21.93 -9.84
N TYR A 147 10.81 -22.65 -10.24
CA TYR A 147 10.99 -23.92 -10.94
C TYR A 147 11.46 -23.71 -12.38
N VAL A 148 11.29 -22.51 -12.94
CA VAL A 148 11.54 -22.08 -14.33
C VAL A 148 10.72 -22.84 -15.38
N GLY A 149 10.71 -24.17 -15.31
CA GLY A 149 9.94 -25.05 -16.18
C GLY A 149 8.43 -24.92 -15.96
N PRO A 150 7.62 -25.05 -17.03
CA PRO A 150 6.18 -24.99 -16.93
C PRO A 150 5.62 -26.22 -16.22
N VAL A 151 4.41 -26.08 -15.68
CA VAL A 151 3.64 -27.22 -15.17
C VAL A 151 3.40 -28.22 -16.31
N ASN A 152 3.64 -29.50 -16.07
CA ASN A 152 3.60 -30.59 -17.07
C ASN A 152 4.65 -30.51 -18.20
N GLY A 153 5.65 -29.63 -18.10
CA GLY A 153 6.83 -29.64 -18.98
C GLY A 153 7.95 -30.55 -18.48
N PRO A 154 9.02 -30.75 -19.27
CA PRO A 154 10.18 -31.54 -18.82
C PRO A 154 10.80 -30.93 -17.56
N SER A 155 11.16 -31.79 -16.60
CA SER A 155 11.84 -31.34 -15.38
C SER A 155 13.21 -30.74 -15.70
N VAL A 156 13.46 -29.55 -15.18
CA VAL A 156 14.72 -28.80 -15.32
C VAL A 156 15.21 -28.34 -13.96
N LEU A 157 16.50 -28.00 -13.88
CA LEU A 157 17.04 -27.29 -12.72
C LEU A 157 16.30 -25.97 -12.54
N GLY A 158 16.00 -25.61 -11.29
CA GLY A 158 15.39 -24.34 -10.97
C GLY A 158 16.40 -23.22 -10.79
N GLU A 159 15.89 -22.03 -10.51
CA GLU A 159 16.69 -20.83 -10.31
C GLU A 159 16.22 -20.06 -9.06
N VAL A 160 17.14 -19.27 -8.51
CA VAL A 160 16.82 -18.15 -7.62
C VAL A 160 17.03 -16.86 -8.39
N TYR A 161 15.99 -16.03 -8.42
CA TYR A 161 16.00 -14.70 -8.99
C TYR A 161 16.34 -13.69 -7.90
N ARG A 162 17.29 -12.79 -8.14
CA ARG A 162 17.56 -11.65 -7.27
C ARG A 162 16.92 -10.40 -7.87
N VAL A 163 16.09 -9.75 -7.06
CA VAL A 163 15.23 -8.63 -7.45
C VAL A 163 15.60 -7.43 -6.59
N ASP A 164 15.90 -6.30 -7.23
CA ASP A 164 16.09 -5.03 -6.52
C ASP A 164 14.73 -4.53 -6.00
N THR A 165 14.60 -4.38 -4.69
CA THR A 165 13.32 -4.12 -4.00
C THR A 165 12.73 -2.74 -4.28
N LEU A 166 13.55 -1.78 -4.74
CA LEU A 166 13.10 -0.44 -5.07
C LEU A 166 12.58 -0.38 -6.51
N THR A 167 13.38 -0.89 -7.43
CA THR A 167 13.09 -0.81 -8.87
C THR A 167 12.21 -1.93 -9.39
N LEU A 168 12.01 -3.00 -8.61
CA LEU A 168 11.29 -4.22 -8.98
C LEU A 168 11.88 -4.92 -10.22
N ARG A 169 13.19 -4.76 -10.44
CA ARG A 169 13.90 -5.38 -11.57
C ARG A 169 14.72 -6.58 -11.11
N VAL A 170 14.65 -7.66 -11.89
CA VAL A 170 15.57 -8.79 -11.76
C VAL A 170 16.97 -8.33 -12.17
N ASP A 171 17.94 -8.42 -11.26
CA ASP A 171 19.33 -8.02 -11.52
C ASP A 171 20.26 -9.22 -11.79
N ALA A 172 19.93 -10.39 -11.25
CA ALA A 172 20.72 -11.61 -11.40
C ALA A 172 19.87 -12.88 -11.20
N ARG A 173 20.40 -14.02 -11.67
CA ARG A 173 19.83 -15.36 -11.45
C ARG A 173 20.92 -16.35 -11.09
N CYS A 174 20.59 -17.31 -10.23
CA CYS A 174 21.48 -18.40 -9.82
C CYS A 174 20.77 -19.75 -10.00
N THR A 175 21.32 -20.62 -10.85
CA THR A 175 20.81 -22.00 -11.02
C THR A 175 21.07 -22.82 -9.76
N VAL A 176 20.05 -23.55 -9.30
CA VAL A 176 20.08 -24.40 -8.10
C VAL A 176 19.61 -25.83 -8.42
N GLY A 177 19.11 -26.59 -7.45
CA GLY A 177 18.64 -27.96 -7.66
C GLY A 177 17.27 -28.01 -8.36
N PHE A 178 16.71 -29.21 -8.46
CA PHE A 178 15.41 -29.39 -9.10
C PHE A 178 14.27 -28.89 -8.20
N GLN A 179 13.38 -28.08 -8.79
CA GLN A 179 12.17 -27.56 -8.14
C GLN A 179 12.45 -26.95 -6.74
N PRO A 180 13.17 -25.81 -6.68
CA PRO A 180 13.51 -25.12 -5.44
C PRO A 180 12.27 -24.55 -4.74
N GLU A 181 12.12 -24.87 -3.46
CA GLU A 181 11.00 -24.50 -2.60
C GLU A 181 11.43 -23.35 -1.66
N GLU A 182 11.11 -23.43 -0.36
CA GLU A 182 11.38 -22.39 0.63
C GLU A 182 12.89 -22.16 0.81
N MET A 183 13.24 -20.91 1.13
CA MET A 183 14.61 -20.45 1.27
C MET A 183 14.81 -19.74 2.61
N ALA A 184 16.03 -19.78 3.14
CA ALA A 184 16.41 -19.06 4.35
C ALA A 184 17.80 -18.45 4.20
N ILE A 185 18.00 -17.25 4.77
CA ILE A 185 19.29 -16.54 4.75
C ILE A 185 19.94 -16.64 6.12
N VAL A 186 21.20 -17.09 6.14
CA VAL A 186 22.03 -17.20 7.33
C VAL A 186 23.45 -16.80 6.98
N ASP A 187 24.00 -15.82 7.70
CA ASP A 187 25.40 -15.40 7.65
C ASP A 187 25.93 -15.17 6.22
N GLY A 188 25.21 -14.38 5.43
CA GLY A 188 25.58 -14.01 4.06
C GLY A 188 25.35 -15.11 3.02
N ARG A 189 24.68 -16.20 3.40
CA ARG A 189 24.35 -17.32 2.50
C ARG A 189 22.84 -17.53 2.41
N LEU A 190 22.37 -17.82 1.21
CA LEU A 190 21.01 -18.24 0.94
C LEU A 190 20.97 -19.77 0.80
N TYR A 191 20.18 -20.41 1.65
CA TYR A 191 19.93 -21.84 1.65
C TYR A 191 18.61 -22.10 0.93
N VAL A 192 18.59 -23.05 0.01
CA VAL A 192 17.45 -23.33 -0.87
C VAL A 192 17.10 -24.81 -0.78
N ALA A 193 15.90 -25.15 -0.27
CA ALA A 193 15.41 -26.51 -0.25
C ALA A 193 15.03 -26.95 -1.67
N ASN A 194 15.59 -28.07 -2.18
CA ASN A 194 15.22 -28.59 -3.49
C ASN A 194 14.35 -29.84 -3.34
N SER A 195 13.16 -29.82 -3.94
CA SER A 195 12.20 -30.93 -3.83
C SER A 195 12.39 -31.99 -4.91
N GLY A 196 12.66 -31.58 -6.15
CA GLY A 196 12.56 -32.43 -7.33
C GLY A 196 11.13 -32.94 -7.60
N GLY A 197 10.08 -32.25 -7.15
CA GLY A 197 8.70 -32.73 -7.25
C GLY A 197 8.28 -33.11 -8.68
N TYR A 198 8.58 -32.26 -9.68
CA TYR A 198 8.26 -32.56 -11.08
C TYR A 198 9.16 -33.66 -11.65
N SER A 199 10.43 -33.71 -11.25
CA SER A 199 11.34 -34.80 -11.60
C SER A 199 10.77 -36.16 -11.17
N ALA A 200 10.29 -36.27 -9.93
CA ALA A 200 9.72 -37.50 -9.40
C ALA A 200 8.45 -37.93 -10.16
N MET A 201 7.56 -36.99 -10.46
CA MET A 201 6.34 -37.25 -11.26
C MET A 201 6.66 -37.77 -12.67
N GLN A 202 7.88 -37.53 -13.16
CA GLN A 202 8.37 -37.96 -14.47
C GLN A 202 9.31 -39.18 -14.38
N GLY A 203 9.42 -39.82 -13.21
CA GLY A 203 10.25 -41.00 -12.99
C GLY A 203 11.73 -40.73 -12.73
N GLY A 204 12.14 -39.46 -12.59
CA GLY A 204 13.51 -39.04 -12.29
C GLY A 204 13.89 -39.04 -10.80
N GLY A 205 12.94 -39.32 -9.92
CA GLY A 205 13.11 -39.26 -8.45
C GLY A 205 13.12 -37.82 -7.90
N TYR A 206 13.03 -37.73 -6.56
CA TYR A 206 13.08 -36.46 -5.82
C TYR A 206 14.51 -35.95 -5.67
N ASP A 207 14.69 -34.62 -5.69
CA ASP A 207 15.94 -34.02 -5.21
C ASP A 207 15.98 -34.16 -3.68
N ARG A 208 17.19 -34.18 -3.14
CA ARG A 208 17.46 -34.48 -1.73
C ARG A 208 18.30 -33.43 -1.02
N ARG A 209 18.66 -32.36 -1.74
CA ARG A 209 19.72 -31.45 -1.34
C ARG A 209 19.20 -30.08 -0.98
N VAL A 210 19.89 -29.41 -0.07
CA VAL A 210 19.82 -27.96 0.11
C VAL A 210 20.97 -27.32 -0.67
N SER A 211 20.67 -26.40 -1.58
CA SER A 211 21.70 -25.60 -2.24
C SER A 211 22.13 -24.44 -1.34
N VAL A 212 23.43 -24.18 -1.26
CA VAL A 212 23.99 -23.05 -0.49
C VAL A 212 24.57 -22.05 -1.48
N VAL A 213 23.96 -20.87 -1.56
CA VAL A 213 24.31 -19.78 -2.46
C VAL A 213 25.01 -18.69 -1.65
N ASP A 214 26.22 -18.31 -2.05
CA ASP A 214 26.89 -17.14 -1.49
C ASP A 214 26.22 -15.87 -2.03
N LEU A 215 25.79 -14.95 -1.15
CA LEU A 215 25.05 -13.75 -1.57
C LEU A 215 25.93 -12.70 -2.25
N GLN A 216 27.24 -12.69 -1.98
CA GLN A 216 28.18 -11.73 -2.55
C GLN A 216 28.48 -12.08 -4.01
N THR A 217 28.80 -13.34 -4.30
CA THR A 217 29.06 -13.81 -5.67
C THR A 217 27.78 -14.20 -6.41
N PHE A 218 26.70 -14.44 -5.66
CA PHE A 218 25.40 -14.94 -6.14
C PHE A 218 25.53 -16.23 -6.96
N SER A 219 26.28 -17.19 -6.42
CA SER A 219 26.55 -18.49 -7.01
C SER A 219 26.47 -19.60 -5.97
N VAL A 220 26.07 -20.81 -6.36
CA VAL A 220 26.12 -21.99 -5.49
C VAL A 220 27.56 -22.29 -5.08
N GLU A 221 27.88 -22.22 -3.78
CA GLU A 221 29.20 -22.61 -3.24
C GLU A 221 29.28 -24.12 -2.99
N ARG A 222 28.18 -24.75 -2.56
CA ARG A 222 28.08 -26.19 -2.27
C ARG A 222 26.63 -26.63 -2.12
N THR A 223 26.42 -27.93 -1.91
CA THR A 223 25.13 -28.51 -1.54
C THR A 223 25.26 -29.34 -0.26
N ILE A 224 24.14 -29.52 0.45
CA ILE A 224 24.03 -30.38 1.63
C ILE A 224 23.04 -31.48 1.29
N ASP A 225 23.46 -32.75 1.36
CA ASP A 225 22.54 -33.88 1.23
C ASP A 225 21.76 -34.07 2.54
N VAL A 226 20.43 -34.14 2.46
CA VAL A 226 19.53 -34.19 3.63
C VAL A 226 18.56 -35.36 3.52
N ALA A 227 17.52 -35.20 2.70
CA ALA A 227 16.40 -36.11 2.58
C ALA A 227 15.61 -35.76 1.31
N PRO A 228 14.86 -36.70 0.70
CA PRO A 228 14.13 -36.41 -0.53
C PRO A 228 13.01 -35.40 -0.28
N ASN A 229 12.64 -34.66 -1.32
CA ASN A 229 11.41 -33.86 -1.35
C ASN A 229 11.34 -32.81 -0.22
N LEU A 230 12.40 -31.99 -0.13
CA LEU A 230 12.50 -30.90 0.82
C LEU A 230 11.60 -29.73 0.41
N PHE A 231 10.91 -29.08 1.35
CA PHE A 231 9.94 -28.05 0.99
C PHE A 231 9.75 -26.88 1.96
N ARG A 232 9.94 -27.09 3.28
CA ARG A 232 10.04 -25.97 4.24
C ARG A 232 11.46 -25.81 4.73
N LEU A 233 11.89 -24.58 4.93
CA LEU A 233 13.24 -24.24 5.37
C LEU A 233 13.22 -22.95 6.18
N ARG A 234 13.50 -23.02 7.48
CA ARG A 234 13.47 -21.86 8.38
C ARG A 234 14.65 -21.88 9.36
N ARG A 235 15.13 -20.70 9.73
CA ARG A 235 16.20 -20.52 10.71
C ARG A 235 15.59 -20.36 12.10
N ASP A 236 16.18 -21.01 13.10
CA ASP A 236 15.87 -20.71 14.51
C ASP A 236 16.75 -19.58 15.07
N ARG A 237 16.47 -19.19 16.32
CA ARG A 237 17.24 -18.15 17.03
C ARG A 237 18.67 -18.57 17.43
N TYR A 238 18.97 -19.87 17.41
CA TYR A 238 20.27 -20.43 17.77
C TYR A 238 21.21 -20.54 16.55
N GLY A 239 20.70 -20.26 15.36
CA GLY A 239 21.46 -20.31 14.10
C GLY A 239 21.36 -21.64 13.36
N SER A 240 20.59 -22.61 13.88
CA SER A 240 20.30 -23.84 13.14
C SER A 240 19.24 -23.57 12.07
N LEU A 241 19.35 -24.30 10.96
CA LEU A 241 18.33 -24.36 9.92
C LEU A 241 17.51 -25.62 10.10
N TRP A 242 16.19 -25.50 10.04
CA TRP A 242 15.27 -26.62 10.13
C TRP A 242 14.62 -26.82 8.77
N VAL A 243 14.64 -28.05 8.27
CA VAL A 243 14.17 -28.40 6.91
C VAL A 243 13.15 -29.52 7.00
N ALA A 244 11.96 -29.32 6.43
CA ALA A 244 10.94 -30.36 6.34
C ALA A 244 11.05 -31.13 5.02
N SER A 245 10.94 -32.45 5.12
CA SER A 245 10.91 -33.40 4.00
C SER A 245 9.56 -34.09 3.96
N ARG A 246 8.97 -34.23 2.77
CA ARG A 246 7.77 -35.06 2.56
C ARG A 246 8.09 -36.56 2.44
N GLY A 247 9.37 -36.94 2.49
CA GLY A 247 9.78 -38.30 2.19
C GLY A 247 9.68 -38.63 0.69
N ASP A 248 9.52 -39.90 0.37
CA ASP A 248 9.34 -40.39 -1.01
C ASP A 248 7.94 -40.98 -1.28
N TYR A 249 7.03 -40.88 -0.30
CA TYR A 249 5.71 -41.52 -0.29
C TYR A 249 5.73 -43.06 -0.31
N ASP A 250 6.89 -43.67 -0.01
CA ASP A 250 7.07 -45.11 0.07
C ASP A 250 7.95 -45.46 1.29
N ALA A 251 9.23 -45.76 1.08
CA ALA A 251 10.12 -46.28 2.11
C ALA A 251 10.68 -45.19 3.04
N ILE A 252 10.80 -43.95 2.58
CA ILE A 252 11.38 -42.84 3.33
C ILE A 252 10.24 -41.96 3.87
N PRO A 253 10.02 -41.95 5.20
CA PRO A 253 8.94 -41.16 5.80
C PRO A 253 9.25 -39.66 5.81
N ALA A 254 8.19 -38.86 5.93
CA ALA A 254 8.28 -37.42 6.15
C ALA A 254 8.86 -37.10 7.54
N ARG A 255 9.81 -36.16 7.60
CA ARG A 255 10.56 -35.78 8.82
C ARG A 255 10.98 -34.31 8.76
N ILE A 256 11.35 -33.75 9.91
CA ILE A 256 12.07 -32.47 10.00
C ILE A 256 13.54 -32.77 10.31
N TYR A 257 14.47 -32.07 9.67
CA TYR A 257 15.91 -32.19 9.89
C TYR A 257 16.48 -30.86 10.40
N GLU A 258 17.34 -30.93 11.41
CA GLU A 258 18.16 -29.79 11.86
C GLU A 258 19.49 -29.82 11.10
N LEU A 259 19.86 -28.70 10.50
CA LEU A 259 21.17 -28.46 9.91
C LEU A 259 21.93 -27.46 10.76
N TYR A 260 23.15 -27.84 11.14
CA TYR A 260 24.06 -27.00 11.89
C TYR A 260 25.49 -27.22 11.41
N GLY A 261 26.30 -26.16 11.35
CA GLY A 261 27.68 -26.25 10.85
C GLY A 261 27.81 -26.71 9.39
N GLY A 262 26.72 -26.66 8.61
CA GLY A 262 26.71 -27.04 7.21
C GLY A 262 26.44 -28.52 6.91
N SER A 263 25.97 -29.30 7.88
CA SER A 263 25.56 -30.70 7.73
C SER A 263 24.29 -30.99 8.53
N VAL A 264 23.67 -32.16 8.32
CA VAL A 264 22.57 -32.65 9.16
C VAL A 264 23.11 -32.92 10.57
N ALA A 265 22.51 -32.30 11.58
CA ALA A 265 22.87 -32.42 12.98
C ALA A 265 21.90 -33.33 13.75
N ASP A 266 20.61 -33.25 13.43
CA ASP A 266 19.56 -34.05 14.09
C ASP A 266 18.31 -34.19 13.19
N SER A 267 17.34 -34.98 13.62
CA SER A 267 16.03 -35.11 12.96
C SER A 267 14.89 -35.35 13.94
N LEU A 268 13.70 -34.88 13.58
CA LEU A 268 12.44 -35.15 14.27
C LEU A 268 11.59 -36.07 13.40
N ASP A 269 11.15 -37.18 13.99
CA ASP A 269 10.28 -38.16 13.35
C ASP A 269 8.81 -37.71 13.38
N VAL A 270 8.54 -36.60 12.69
CA VAL A 270 7.22 -35.98 12.60
C VAL A 270 6.87 -35.65 11.15
N PRO A 271 5.68 -36.04 10.65
CA PRO A 271 5.27 -35.83 9.27
C PRO A 271 4.71 -34.41 9.10
N ALA A 272 5.57 -33.41 9.23
CA ALA A 272 5.16 -32.02 9.22
C ALA A 272 4.74 -31.57 7.80
N THR A 273 3.63 -30.84 7.72
CA THR A 273 3.12 -30.17 6.51
C THR A 273 3.44 -28.67 6.51
N ASP A 274 3.69 -28.10 7.68
CA ASP A 274 4.23 -26.74 7.85
C ASP A 274 4.92 -26.64 9.21
N MET A 275 5.72 -25.59 9.44
CA MET A 275 6.40 -25.39 10.71
C MET A 275 6.65 -23.91 10.99
N ALA A 276 6.56 -23.48 12.25
CA ALA A 276 6.81 -22.11 12.66
C ALA A 276 7.56 -22.06 14.00
N PHE A 277 8.26 -20.95 14.26
CA PHE A 277 8.97 -20.75 15.52
C PHE A 277 8.25 -19.75 16.41
N ARG A 278 8.32 -19.99 17.72
CA ARG A 278 7.94 -19.02 18.75
C ARG A 278 8.83 -19.20 19.95
N GLY A 279 9.64 -18.19 20.27
CA GLY A 279 10.52 -18.36 21.42
C GLY A 279 11.52 -19.51 21.18
N ASP A 280 11.64 -20.35 22.19
CA ASP A 280 12.39 -21.61 22.15
C ASP A 280 11.52 -22.80 21.69
N SER A 281 10.41 -22.53 21.00
CA SER A 281 9.48 -23.56 20.53
C SER A 281 9.45 -23.64 19.01
N LEU A 282 9.52 -24.87 18.50
CA LEU A 282 9.16 -25.24 17.14
C LEU A 282 7.74 -25.81 17.16
N LEU A 283 6.82 -25.12 16.50
CA LEU A 283 5.49 -25.63 16.23
C LEU A 283 5.50 -26.28 14.85
N PHE A 284 4.86 -27.44 14.71
CA PHE A 284 4.77 -28.12 13.43
C PHE A 284 3.34 -28.57 13.17
N LEU A 285 2.84 -28.28 11.98
CA LEU A 285 1.52 -28.70 11.52
C LEU A 285 1.63 -30.09 10.90
N HIS A 286 0.63 -30.94 11.09
CA HIS A 286 0.53 -32.26 10.46
C HIS A 286 -0.96 -32.64 10.32
N ALA A 287 -1.26 -33.74 9.62
CA ALA A 287 -2.64 -34.15 9.35
C ALA A 287 -3.53 -34.30 10.60
N GLY A 288 -2.95 -34.61 11.75
CA GLY A 288 -3.67 -34.76 13.02
C GLY A 288 -3.78 -33.48 13.87
N GLY A 289 -3.16 -32.36 13.47
CA GLY A 289 -3.19 -31.10 14.22
C GLY A 289 -1.86 -30.34 14.22
N CYS A 290 -1.52 -29.72 15.36
CA CYS A 290 -0.24 -29.03 15.52
C CYS A 290 0.50 -29.55 16.75
N GLY A 291 1.75 -29.96 16.56
CA GLY A 291 2.64 -30.38 17.62
C GLY A 291 3.58 -29.27 18.09
N LEU A 292 4.23 -29.51 19.23
CA LEU A 292 5.12 -28.59 19.90
C LEU A 292 6.43 -29.29 20.29
N TYR A 293 7.55 -28.74 19.88
CA TYR A 293 8.89 -29.19 20.21
C TYR A 293 9.66 -28.07 20.93
N ASP A 294 10.31 -28.42 22.04
CA ASP A 294 11.14 -27.52 22.84
C ASP A 294 12.58 -27.56 22.30
N LEU A 295 13.01 -26.48 21.66
CA LEU A 295 14.34 -26.35 21.06
C LEU A 295 15.44 -26.33 22.12
N ARG A 296 15.19 -25.70 23.27
CA ARG A 296 16.18 -25.51 24.32
C ARG A 296 16.49 -26.82 25.06
N HIS A 297 15.44 -27.59 25.38
CA HIS A 297 15.60 -28.89 26.05
C HIS A 297 15.61 -30.07 25.09
N ARG A 298 15.52 -29.80 23.77
CA ARG A 298 15.57 -30.78 22.67
C ARG A 298 14.61 -31.96 22.89
N ARG A 299 13.33 -31.67 23.09
CA ARG A 299 12.30 -32.71 23.33
C ARG A 299 10.95 -32.37 22.72
N LEU A 300 10.25 -33.41 22.27
CA LEU A 300 8.86 -33.30 21.87
C LEU A 300 7.99 -33.06 23.11
N VAL A 301 7.27 -31.95 23.14
CA VAL A 301 6.39 -31.57 24.25
C VAL A 301 4.98 -32.10 24.03
N SER A 302 4.46 -31.99 22.80
CA SER A 302 3.15 -32.53 22.42
C SER A 302 3.09 -32.85 20.93
N GLN A 303 2.34 -33.89 20.55
CA GLN A 303 1.96 -34.12 19.15
C GLN A 303 0.70 -33.37 18.74
N GLN A 304 -0.12 -32.93 19.71
CA GLN A 304 -1.32 -32.14 19.48
C GLN A 304 -1.47 -31.15 20.63
N MET A 305 -1.17 -29.89 20.37
CA MET A 305 -1.31 -28.81 21.35
C MET A 305 -2.63 -28.05 21.20
N LEU A 306 -3.27 -28.10 20.02
CA LEU A 306 -4.48 -27.33 19.75
C LEU A 306 -5.71 -28.01 20.34
N ARG A 307 -6.55 -27.22 21.01
CA ARG A 307 -7.77 -27.66 21.66
C ARG A 307 -8.95 -26.94 21.05
N LEU A 308 -9.80 -27.71 20.37
CA LEU A 308 -11.01 -27.23 19.71
C LEU A 308 -12.26 -27.62 20.52
N PRO A 309 -13.31 -26.78 20.52
CA PRO A 309 -14.61 -27.22 21.02
C PRO A 309 -15.21 -28.30 20.10
N ALA A 310 -16.14 -29.10 20.62
CA ALA A 310 -16.73 -30.23 19.89
C ALA A 310 -17.46 -29.83 18.58
N SER A 311 -17.85 -28.56 18.45
CA SER A 311 -18.49 -27.99 17.25
C SER A 311 -17.51 -27.58 16.14
N GLN A 312 -16.20 -27.64 16.40
CA GLN A 312 -15.17 -27.21 15.47
C GLN A 312 -14.22 -28.37 15.15
N ARG A 313 -13.72 -28.39 13.92
CA ARG A 313 -12.74 -29.36 13.45
C ARG A 313 -11.89 -28.73 12.35
N ILE A 314 -10.59 -28.99 12.41
CA ILE A 314 -9.66 -28.74 11.30
C ILE A 314 -9.64 -30.02 10.46
N GLU A 315 -10.00 -29.91 9.17
CA GLU A 315 -10.11 -31.07 8.28
C GLU A 315 -8.78 -31.34 7.55
N THR A 316 -8.18 -30.29 6.99
CA THR A 316 -6.96 -30.35 6.19
C THR A 316 -6.03 -29.19 6.58
N PRO A 317 -5.23 -29.34 7.66
CA PRO A 317 -4.27 -28.33 8.09
C PRO A 317 -3.22 -28.06 7.00
N TYR A 318 -3.15 -26.83 6.50
CA TYR A 318 -2.35 -26.51 5.32
C TYR A 318 -1.33 -25.37 5.52
N GLY A 319 -1.69 -24.35 6.30
CA GLY A 319 -0.77 -23.25 6.64
C GLY A 319 -0.68 -23.01 8.15
N LEU A 320 0.51 -22.61 8.61
CA LEU A 320 0.78 -22.27 10.01
C LEU A 320 1.52 -20.92 10.11
N LEU A 321 0.95 -20.02 10.90
CA LEU A 321 1.57 -18.75 11.27
C LEU A 321 1.52 -18.58 12.80
N VAL A 322 2.58 -18.03 13.37
CA VAL A 322 2.63 -17.69 14.80
C VAL A 322 2.96 -16.22 14.94
N ASP A 323 2.17 -15.52 15.74
CA ASP A 323 2.45 -14.16 16.18
C ASP A 323 3.50 -14.22 17.29
N ASP A 324 4.65 -13.60 17.06
CA ASP A 324 5.75 -13.62 18.03
C ASP A 324 5.58 -12.60 19.15
N SER A 325 4.67 -11.63 19.00
CA SER A 325 4.44 -10.55 19.96
C SER A 325 3.55 -10.98 21.12
N ASP A 326 2.49 -11.75 20.85
CA ASP A 326 1.56 -12.24 21.87
C ASP A 326 1.43 -13.77 21.90
N GLY A 327 2.07 -14.46 20.96
CA GLY A 327 2.15 -15.91 20.91
C GLY A 327 0.97 -16.58 20.23
N ARG A 328 -0.01 -15.86 19.66
CA ARG A 328 -1.15 -16.46 18.96
C ARG A 328 -0.74 -17.38 17.83
N ILE A 329 -1.54 -18.41 17.62
CA ILE A 329 -1.32 -19.41 16.58
C ILE A 329 -2.47 -19.31 15.59
N TYR A 330 -2.13 -19.16 14.32
CA TYR A 330 -3.08 -19.13 13.21
C TYR A 330 -2.89 -20.38 12.36
N VAL A 331 -3.98 -21.12 12.15
CA VAL A 331 -3.99 -22.31 11.30
C VAL A 331 -4.94 -22.07 10.13
N MET A 332 -4.41 -22.24 8.93
CA MET A 332 -5.17 -22.18 7.69
C MET A 332 -5.54 -23.61 7.28
N ASP A 333 -6.84 -23.86 7.23
CA ASP A 333 -7.44 -25.14 6.87
C ASP A 333 -7.93 -25.08 5.42
N ALA A 334 -7.34 -25.90 4.55
CA ALA A 334 -7.73 -26.01 3.16
C ALA A 334 -9.06 -26.74 2.97
N THR A 335 -9.57 -27.40 4.02
CA THR A 335 -10.75 -28.26 4.06
C THR A 335 -10.68 -29.45 3.11
N ASN A 336 -10.80 -29.23 1.81
CA ASN A 336 -10.88 -30.26 0.77
C ASN A 336 -10.04 -29.93 -0.49
N TYR A 337 -9.25 -28.85 -0.48
CA TYR A 337 -8.47 -28.36 -1.63
C TYR A 337 -9.30 -27.91 -2.85
N VAL A 338 -10.59 -27.63 -2.68
CA VAL A 338 -11.50 -27.26 -3.78
C VAL A 338 -12.38 -26.05 -3.45
N SER A 339 -12.80 -25.92 -2.21
CA SER A 339 -13.71 -24.84 -1.78
C SER A 339 -13.07 -23.94 -0.74
N SER A 340 -13.83 -22.93 -0.34
CA SER A 340 -13.46 -21.98 0.71
C SER A 340 -12.99 -22.72 1.97
N GLY A 341 -11.81 -22.34 2.43
CA GLY A 341 -11.20 -22.90 3.62
C GLY A 341 -11.55 -22.10 4.87
N LYS A 342 -10.80 -22.34 5.95
CA LYS A 342 -11.00 -21.65 7.23
C LYS A 342 -9.70 -21.14 7.81
N LEU A 343 -9.78 -19.99 8.47
CA LEU A 343 -8.74 -19.48 9.36
C LEU A 343 -9.15 -19.75 10.81
N PHE A 344 -8.33 -20.48 11.55
CA PHE A 344 -8.47 -20.70 12.98
C PHE A 344 -7.46 -19.87 13.75
N CYS A 345 -7.87 -19.29 14.88
CA CYS A 345 -7.00 -18.59 15.81
C CYS A 345 -7.04 -19.26 17.17
N PHE A 346 -5.86 -19.41 17.76
CA PHE A 346 -5.64 -19.97 19.09
C PHE A 346 -4.77 -19.04 19.91
N ASP A 347 -4.94 -19.08 21.23
CA ASP A 347 -4.02 -18.43 22.16
C ASP A 347 -2.65 -19.11 22.17
N ALA A 348 -1.71 -18.53 22.93
CA ALA A 348 -0.35 -19.06 23.01
C ALA A 348 -0.27 -20.48 23.61
N GLN A 349 -1.29 -20.91 24.36
CA GLN A 349 -1.39 -22.22 24.99
C GLN A 349 -2.10 -23.24 24.10
N GLY A 350 -2.59 -22.83 22.93
CA GLY A 350 -3.28 -23.69 21.96
C GLY A 350 -4.78 -23.83 22.23
N ASN A 351 -5.39 -23.00 23.09
CA ASN A 351 -6.84 -23.00 23.24
C ASN A 351 -7.48 -22.20 22.10
N TRP A 352 -8.54 -22.74 21.51
CA TRP A 352 -9.28 -22.09 20.44
C TRP A 352 -9.89 -20.76 20.91
N LEU A 353 -9.72 -19.73 20.09
CA LEU A 353 -10.33 -18.42 20.28
C LEU A 353 -11.49 -18.19 19.32
N TRP A 354 -11.26 -18.38 18.02
CA TRP A 354 -12.28 -18.18 17.00
C TRP A 354 -11.90 -18.83 15.66
N THR A 355 -12.87 -18.88 14.74
CA THR A 355 -12.70 -19.37 13.36
C THR A 355 -13.38 -18.41 12.38
N ARG A 356 -12.83 -18.26 11.18
CA ARG A 356 -13.41 -17.52 10.05
C ARG A 356 -13.38 -18.35 8.79
N LEU A 357 -14.39 -18.16 7.93
CA LEU A 357 -14.35 -18.66 6.56
C LEU A 357 -13.36 -17.78 5.78
N ALA A 358 -12.43 -18.40 5.06
CA ALA A 358 -11.46 -17.73 4.22
C ALA A 358 -11.82 -17.88 2.73
N GLY A 359 -10.96 -17.40 1.84
CA GLY A 359 -10.97 -17.77 0.42
C GLY A 359 -10.69 -19.25 0.17
N ASP A 360 -10.60 -19.62 -1.10
CA ASP A 360 -10.38 -21.02 -1.51
C ASP A 360 -8.93 -21.43 -1.26
N ILE A 361 -8.73 -22.47 -0.43
CA ILE A 361 -7.41 -23.04 -0.11
C ILE A 361 -6.47 -21.99 0.56
N PRO A 362 -6.81 -21.46 1.76
CA PRO A 362 -5.92 -20.58 2.51
C PRO A 362 -4.67 -21.37 2.94
N ALA A 363 -3.49 -20.78 2.75
CA ALA A 363 -2.24 -21.53 2.90
C ALA A 363 -1.07 -20.68 3.41
N HIS A 364 -1.03 -19.40 3.05
CA HIS A 364 0.09 -18.52 3.35
C HIS A 364 -0.43 -17.24 3.99
N ALA A 365 0.30 -16.72 4.97
CA ALA A 365 -0.11 -15.53 5.69
C ALA A 365 1.10 -14.75 6.22
N CYS A 366 0.92 -13.46 6.41
CA CYS A 366 1.92 -12.60 7.05
C CYS A 366 1.25 -11.55 7.94
N LEU A 367 1.96 -11.19 9.02
CA LEU A 367 1.56 -10.11 9.92
C LEU A 367 2.12 -8.78 9.42
N VAL A 368 1.38 -7.70 9.65
CA VAL A 368 1.81 -6.33 9.33
C VAL A 368 1.71 -5.44 10.57
N GLN A 369 2.80 -4.72 10.86
CA GLN A 369 2.90 -3.82 12.02
C GLN A 369 2.17 -2.51 11.77
N THR A 370 2.23 -2.01 10.53
CA THR A 370 1.48 -0.84 10.09
C THR A 370 0.07 -1.24 9.69
N ALA A 371 -0.93 -0.47 10.09
CA ALA A 371 -2.29 -0.66 9.60
C ALA A 371 -2.34 -0.44 8.07
N PRO A 372 -3.38 -0.89 7.34
CA PRO A 372 -4.00 -0.03 6.34
C PRO A 372 -4.27 1.29 7.02
N VAL A 373 -3.63 2.32 6.49
CA VAL A 373 -3.23 3.48 7.26
C VAL A 373 -4.34 4.04 8.16
N ALA A 374 -4.02 4.04 9.45
CA ALA A 374 -4.13 5.22 10.29
C ALA A 374 -2.69 5.49 10.78
N THR A 375 -2.11 6.62 10.38
CA THR A 375 -0.66 6.96 10.49
C THR A 375 -0.15 6.98 11.94
N GLU A 376 1.12 6.63 12.18
CA GLU A 376 1.71 6.38 13.52
C GLU A 376 2.33 7.60 14.23
N ASP A 377 2.29 8.81 13.66
CA ASP A 377 2.82 10.01 14.34
C ASP A 377 1.82 10.71 15.27
N ASN A 378 0.60 10.19 15.35
CA ASN A 378 -0.48 10.74 16.17
C ASN A 378 -0.12 10.86 17.67
N PRO A 379 -0.02 12.07 18.24
CA PRO A 379 -0.01 12.24 19.68
C PRO A 379 -1.27 11.61 20.29
N SER A 380 -1.18 11.24 21.57
CA SER A 380 -2.37 10.86 22.34
C SER A 380 -3.40 12.00 22.26
N GLU A 381 -4.71 11.72 22.29
CA GLU A 381 -5.76 12.75 22.12
C GLU A 381 -5.59 13.98 23.04
N GLY A 382 -4.92 13.83 24.20
CA GLY A 382 -4.63 14.94 25.11
C GLY A 382 -3.40 15.80 24.76
N ASP A 383 -2.53 15.33 23.87
CA ASP A 383 -1.23 15.94 23.53
C ASP A 383 -1.19 16.54 22.11
N ARG A 384 -2.29 16.43 21.35
CA ARG A 384 -2.36 16.87 19.95
C ARG A 384 -2.34 18.40 19.81
N SER A 385 -1.45 18.89 18.96
CA SER A 385 -1.43 20.30 18.60
C SER A 385 -2.56 20.61 17.62
N ALA A 386 -3.46 21.51 17.99
CA ALA A 386 -4.49 22.00 17.07
C ALA A 386 -3.93 22.74 15.84
N TYR A 387 -2.62 22.96 15.73
CA TYR A 387 -1.99 23.78 14.70
C TYR A 387 -1.00 22.97 13.85
N ILE A 388 -0.74 23.47 12.64
CA ILE A 388 0.23 22.92 11.68
C ILE A 388 1.51 22.48 12.39
N GLN A 389 1.96 21.26 12.08
CA GLN A 389 3.21 20.71 12.56
C GLN A 389 4.37 21.07 11.63
N ALA A 390 4.22 20.82 10.33
CA ALA A 390 5.23 21.14 9.32
C ALA A 390 4.64 21.37 7.93
N VAL A 391 5.41 22.04 7.08
CA VAL A 391 5.14 22.22 5.64
C VAL A 391 5.94 21.15 4.90
N ASP A 392 5.29 20.43 4.00
CA ASP A 392 5.86 19.33 3.21
C ASP A 392 6.38 19.82 1.85
N GLU A 393 5.62 20.70 1.21
CA GLU A 393 5.93 21.27 -0.10
C GLU A 393 5.56 22.74 -0.15
N TYR A 394 6.37 23.53 -0.87
CA TYR A 394 6.05 24.92 -1.16
C TYR A 394 6.59 25.31 -2.54
N VAL A 395 5.67 25.60 -3.45
CA VAL A 395 5.99 26.01 -4.83
C VAL A 395 5.11 27.20 -5.18
N PRO A 396 5.55 28.43 -4.86
CA PRO A 396 4.78 29.63 -5.19
C PRO A 396 4.83 29.91 -6.70
N ALA A 397 3.73 30.41 -7.24
CA ALA A 397 3.72 31.00 -8.56
C ALA A 397 4.34 32.41 -8.50
N PRO A 398 4.80 32.99 -9.61
CA PRO A 398 5.38 34.32 -9.59
C PRO A 398 4.43 35.39 -9.05
N GLY A 399 4.95 36.34 -8.27
CA GLY A 399 4.13 37.38 -7.63
C GLY A 399 4.91 38.40 -6.81
N GLN A 400 4.23 39.47 -6.41
CA GLN A 400 4.75 40.67 -5.75
C GLN A 400 5.23 40.45 -4.32
N PHE A 401 4.83 39.35 -3.67
CA PHE A 401 5.32 38.98 -2.34
C PHE A 401 6.28 37.78 -2.37
N VAL A 402 6.45 37.14 -3.52
CA VAL A 402 7.39 36.04 -3.70
C VAL A 402 8.80 36.56 -3.42
N ASN A 403 9.60 35.72 -2.76
CA ASN A 403 10.92 36.03 -2.22
C ASN A 403 10.93 37.00 -1.02
N ILE A 404 9.77 37.52 -0.58
CA ILE A 404 9.63 38.33 0.65
C ILE A 404 8.92 37.52 1.75
N LEU A 405 7.90 36.73 1.41
CA LEU A 405 7.03 36.02 2.36
C LEU A 405 6.91 34.50 2.03
N PRO A 406 7.83 33.64 2.50
CA PRO A 406 8.98 33.96 3.34
C PRO A 406 10.14 34.59 2.55
N LYS A 407 11.06 35.23 3.29
CA LYS A 407 12.23 35.87 2.68
C LYS A 407 13.17 34.82 2.10
N ALA A 408 13.40 34.92 0.79
CA ALA A 408 14.40 34.14 0.09
C ALA A 408 15.73 34.90 0.01
N GLU A 409 16.83 34.18 0.20
CA GLU A 409 18.19 34.66 0.22
C GLU A 409 19.04 33.89 -0.79
N ALA A 410 20.17 34.46 -1.19
CA ALA A 410 21.07 33.80 -2.13
C ALA A 410 21.58 32.49 -1.53
N GLY A 411 21.36 31.37 -2.23
CA GLY A 411 21.74 30.03 -1.79
C GLY A 411 20.63 29.23 -1.13
N ASP A 412 19.44 29.81 -0.92
CA ASP A 412 18.26 29.03 -0.55
C ASP A 412 17.88 28.04 -1.65
N ASP A 413 17.52 26.83 -1.24
CA ASP A 413 16.89 25.80 -2.05
C ASP A 413 15.46 25.51 -1.58
N ALA A 414 14.75 24.62 -2.27
CA ALA A 414 13.37 24.27 -1.95
C ALA A 414 13.20 23.77 -0.50
N ALA A 415 14.16 23.03 0.04
CA ALA A 415 14.09 22.51 1.41
C ALA A 415 14.23 23.65 2.44
N SER A 416 15.20 24.54 2.25
CA SER A 416 15.41 25.69 3.14
C SER A 416 14.22 26.66 3.15
N ILE A 417 13.58 26.89 2.00
CA ILE A 417 12.38 27.72 1.94
C ILE A 417 11.20 27.02 2.61
N ARG A 418 11.01 25.72 2.39
CA ARG A 418 9.98 24.93 3.08
C ARG A 418 10.16 24.99 4.60
N ASP A 419 11.38 24.94 5.10
CA ASP A 419 11.68 25.08 6.53
C ASP A 419 11.35 26.49 7.05
N LYS A 420 11.58 27.54 6.24
CA LYS A 420 11.14 28.91 6.54
C LYS A 420 9.61 29.04 6.56
N CYS A 421 8.90 28.40 5.64
CA CYS A 421 7.44 28.32 5.66
C CYS A 421 6.94 27.60 6.91
N THR A 422 7.56 26.48 7.28
CA THR A 422 7.28 25.77 8.53
C THR A 422 7.46 26.68 9.74
N ALA A 423 8.58 27.39 9.83
CA ALA A 423 8.84 28.33 10.92
C ALA A 423 7.82 29.48 10.98
N ALA A 424 7.30 29.91 9.83
CA ALA A 424 6.30 30.97 9.77
C ALA A 424 4.90 30.49 10.20
N LEU A 425 4.52 29.24 9.89
CA LEU A 425 3.15 28.75 10.03
C LEU A 425 2.92 27.80 11.22
N ARG A 426 3.97 27.17 11.76
CA ARG A 426 3.85 26.19 12.84
C ARG A 426 3.34 26.83 14.14
N GLY A 427 2.43 26.13 14.81
CA GLY A 427 2.04 26.45 16.20
C GLY A 427 1.12 27.66 16.37
N GLY A 428 0.49 28.19 15.32
CA GLY A 428 -0.49 29.26 15.45
C GLY A 428 -1.05 29.82 14.14
N LEU A 429 -1.75 30.96 14.23
CA LEU A 429 -2.39 31.66 13.10
C LEU A 429 -1.82 33.06 12.87
N ASN A 430 -0.59 33.30 13.32
CA ASN A 430 0.07 34.62 13.28
C ASN A 430 1.12 34.73 12.17
N GLY A 431 1.37 33.65 11.43
CA GLY A 431 2.30 33.60 10.32
C GLY A 431 1.84 34.42 9.11
N LEU A 432 2.67 34.42 8.08
CA LEU A 432 2.30 34.91 6.75
C LEU A 432 3.23 34.32 5.67
N VAL A 433 2.65 33.61 4.71
CA VAL A 433 3.30 33.05 3.52
C VAL A 433 2.44 33.39 2.31
N THR A 434 3.04 33.87 1.22
CA THR A 434 2.33 34.08 -0.06
C THR A 434 2.42 32.85 -0.94
N LEU A 435 1.37 32.59 -1.74
CA LEU A 435 1.38 31.58 -2.78
C LEU A 435 1.69 32.17 -4.17
N GLY A 436 1.66 33.51 -4.29
CA GLY A 436 1.75 34.21 -5.58
C GLY A 436 0.51 34.02 -6.43
N GLY A 437 0.64 34.20 -7.75
CA GLY A 437 -0.48 34.06 -8.70
C GLY A 437 -1.06 32.65 -8.79
N TYR A 438 -1.97 32.44 -9.76
CA TYR A 438 -2.69 31.17 -9.93
C TYR A 438 -1.79 29.92 -9.85
N GLY A 439 -2.27 28.94 -9.09
CA GLY A 439 -1.71 27.59 -9.02
C GLY A 439 -0.51 27.45 -8.09
N GLY A 440 0.13 28.56 -7.68
CA GLY A 440 1.12 28.53 -6.61
C GLY A 440 0.52 27.91 -5.34
N TYR A 441 1.26 27.04 -4.67
CA TYR A 441 0.70 26.20 -3.61
C TYR A 441 1.65 25.95 -2.44
N ILE A 442 1.03 25.53 -1.34
CA ILE A 442 1.70 25.00 -0.15
C ILE A 442 0.99 23.72 0.33
N THR A 443 1.76 22.71 0.71
CA THR A 443 1.27 21.47 1.32
C THR A 443 1.78 21.37 2.76
N PHE A 444 0.92 21.01 3.71
CA PHE A 444 1.29 20.87 5.13
C PHE A 444 0.49 19.75 5.81
N HIS A 445 0.97 19.33 6.99
CA HIS A 445 0.29 18.38 7.87
C HIS A 445 0.22 18.86 9.33
N PHE A 446 -0.69 18.25 10.08
CA PHE A 446 -0.76 18.34 11.55
C PHE A 446 0.04 17.20 12.16
N ASP A 447 0.29 17.23 13.47
CA ASP A 447 0.96 16.11 14.14
C ASP A 447 0.06 14.86 14.21
N HIS A 448 -1.18 14.93 13.73
CA HIS A 448 -2.14 13.85 13.65
C HIS A 448 -2.98 13.97 12.36
N PRO A 449 -3.55 12.87 11.84
CA PRO A 449 -4.69 12.94 10.93
C PRO A 449 -5.86 13.73 11.51
N VAL A 450 -6.34 14.68 10.71
CA VAL A 450 -7.53 15.48 11.02
C VAL A 450 -8.75 14.65 10.72
N ARG A 451 -9.59 14.44 11.73
CA ARG A 451 -10.77 13.58 11.62
C ARG A 451 -11.91 14.32 10.92
N ASN A 452 -12.64 13.62 10.04
CA ASN A 452 -13.90 14.15 9.51
C ASN A 452 -15.01 13.97 10.55
N VAL A 453 -15.45 15.07 11.14
CA VAL A 453 -16.63 15.13 11.98
C VAL A 453 -17.82 15.55 11.11
N HIS A 454 -18.46 14.55 10.52
CA HIS A 454 -19.54 14.73 9.54
C HIS A 454 -20.54 15.83 9.92
N GLY A 455 -20.77 16.74 8.98
CA GLY A 455 -21.67 17.89 9.14
C GLY A 455 -21.12 19.06 9.96
N GLN A 456 -19.87 19.02 10.43
CA GLN A 456 -19.20 20.13 11.13
C GLN A 456 -18.06 20.73 10.29
N TYR A 457 -17.45 21.80 10.78
CA TYR A 457 -16.19 22.30 10.20
C TYR A 457 -15.03 21.60 10.90
N ASP A 458 -14.12 21.03 10.13
CA ASP A 458 -12.96 20.27 10.63
C ASP A 458 -11.70 21.13 10.63
N LEU A 459 -11.57 22.05 9.67
CA LEU A 459 -10.39 22.91 9.52
C LEU A 459 -10.78 24.39 9.53
N LEU A 460 -9.90 25.21 10.09
CA LEU A 460 -9.85 26.66 9.87
C LEU A 460 -8.51 27.01 9.22
N ILE A 461 -8.51 27.61 8.03
CA ILE A 461 -7.28 28.07 7.36
C ILE A 461 -7.37 29.57 7.13
N ARG A 462 -6.56 30.36 7.83
CA ARG A 462 -6.64 31.82 7.77
C ARG A 462 -5.71 32.40 6.72
N GLY A 463 -6.23 33.37 5.97
CA GLY A 463 -5.43 34.28 5.14
C GLY A 463 -5.21 35.65 5.79
N ASN A 464 -4.76 36.63 5.01
CA ASN A 464 -4.50 38.00 5.47
C ASN A 464 -5.66 38.97 5.17
N TYR A 465 -6.80 38.44 4.70
CA TYR A 465 -7.98 39.16 4.27
C TYR A 465 -8.21 40.49 4.99
N VAL A 466 -8.40 41.53 4.17
CA VAL A 466 -8.95 42.81 4.60
C VAL A 466 -10.23 43.09 3.82
N ALA A 467 -11.16 43.82 4.43
CA ALA A 467 -12.48 44.06 3.85
C ALA A 467 -12.40 44.61 2.41
N GLY A 468 -12.89 43.82 1.45
CA GLY A 468 -12.86 44.17 0.02
C GLY A 468 -11.58 43.79 -0.74
N ALA A 469 -10.71 42.96 -0.14
CA ALA A 469 -9.53 42.37 -0.75
C ALA A 469 -9.53 40.84 -0.54
N SER A 470 -10.53 40.17 -1.12
CA SER A 470 -10.62 38.70 -1.10
C SER A 470 -9.67 38.09 -2.14
N GLU A 471 -8.78 37.20 -1.72
CA GLU A 471 -7.77 36.55 -2.58
C GLU A 471 -7.87 35.02 -2.49
N PRO A 472 -8.99 34.44 -2.95
CA PRO A 472 -9.43 33.09 -2.61
C PRO A 472 -8.44 31.99 -3.02
N GLY A 473 -8.06 31.17 -2.04
CA GLY A 473 -7.33 29.92 -2.24
C GLY A 473 -8.25 28.71 -2.17
N ILE A 474 -8.06 27.73 -3.06
CA ILE A 474 -8.76 26.44 -2.99
C ILE A 474 -7.98 25.48 -2.09
N VAL A 475 -8.72 24.70 -1.30
CA VAL A 475 -8.18 23.65 -0.44
C VAL A 475 -8.34 22.29 -1.11
N MET A 476 -7.25 21.54 -1.12
CA MET A 476 -7.23 20.11 -1.40
C MET A 476 -6.80 19.36 -0.15
N VAL A 477 -7.28 18.14 0.00
CA VAL A 477 -6.92 17.27 1.11
C VAL A 477 -6.55 15.88 0.58
N SER A 478 -5.67 15.20 1.31
CA SER A 478 -5.24 13.84 0.99
C SER A 478 -5.13 13.01 2.26
N GLN A 479 -5.43 11.73 2.13
CA GLN A 479 -5.12 10.72 3.13
C GLN A 479 -3.77 10.11 2.77
N ASP A 480 -2.90 9.89 3.75
CA ASP A 480 -1.71 9.05 3.59
C ASP A 480 -2.19 7.60 3.48
N LEU A 481 -2.71 7.20 2.33
CA LEU A 481 -3.23 5.85 2.11
C LEU A 481 -2.11 4.81 2.08
N ASN A 482 -0.88 5.23 1.78
CA ASN A 482 0.24 4.32 1.63
C ASN A 482 1.15 4.23 2.87
N GLY A 483 1.03 5.19 3.80
CA GLY A 483 1.60 5.20 5.14
C GLY A 483 3.05 5.65 5.18
N ASN A 484 3.50 6.37 4.15
CA ASN A 484 4.90 6.80 4.02
C ASN A 484 5.17 8.16 4.66
N GLY A 485 4.16 8.84 5.20
CA GLY A 485 4.28 10.18 5.74
C GLY A 485 4.59 11.23 4.68
N LEU A 486 4.26 10.98 3.40
CA LEU A 486 4.49 11.88 2.28
C LEU A 486 3.16 12.25 1.57
N PRO A 487 3.05 13.47 1.03
CA PRO A 487 1.87 13.95 0.31
C PRO A 487 1.71 13.38 -1.11
N ASP A 488 1.88 12.06 -1.31
CA ASP A 488 1.93 11.40 -2.63
C ASP A 488 0.74 10.49 -2.96
N ASP A 489 -0.32 10.53 -2.14
CA ASP A 489 -1.58 9.82 -2.32
C ASP A 489 -2.65 10.66 -3.07
N PRO A 490 -3.83 10.09 -3.42
CA PRO A 490 -4.88 10.83 -4.12
C PRO A 490 -5.32 12.10 -3.39
N TRP A 491 -5.55 13.16 -4.17
CA TRP A 491 -5.95 14.47 -3.67
C TRP A 491 -7.38 14.80 -4.06
N TYR A 492 -8.13 15.40 -3.13
CA TYR A 492 -9.52 15.80 -3.33
C TYR A 492 -9.69 17.29 -3.02
N GLU A 493 -10.26 18.06 -3.95
CA GLU A 493 -10.63 19.44 -3.68
C GLU A 493 -11.84 19.49 -2.74
N LEU A 494 -11.88 20.47 -1.84
CA LEU A 494 -13.07 20.79 -1.07
C LEU A 494 -13.95 21.74 -1.90
N SER A 495 -15.16 21.31 -2.22
CA SER A 495 -16.13 22.09 -3.00
C SER A 495 -16.50 23.39 -2.27
N GLY A 496 -16.37 24.50 -3.00
CA GLY A 496 -16.70 25.83 -2.52
C GLY A 496 -17.98 26.39 -3.16
N SER A 497 -18.42 27.53 -2.66
CA SER A 497 -19.65 28.17 -3.13
C SER A 497 -19.69 28.52 -4.62
N ALA A 498 -18.55 28.69 -5.30
CA ALA A 498 -18.52 28.99 -6.73
C ALA A 498 -19.07 27.83 -7.59
N ASP A 499 -19.01 26.59 -7.11
CA ASP A 499 -19.57 25.43 -7.81
C ASP A 499 -21.08 25.58 -8.05
N THR A 500 -21.78 26.24 -7.11
CA THR A 500 -23.22 26.48 -7.17
C THR A 500 -23.57 27.88 -7.61
N ASP A 501 -22.82 28.87 -7.16
CA ASP A 501 -23.15 30.29 -7.34
C ASP A 501 -22.63 30.83 -8.68
N SER A 502 -21.63 30.15 -9.28
CA SER A 502 -20.94 30.56 -10.50
C SER A 502 -20.92 29.47 -11.57
N VAL A 503 -21.99 28.67 -11.67
CA VAL A 503 -22.14 27.61 -12.67
C VAL A 503 -21.81 28.13 -14.08
N GLY A 504 -20.91 27.42 -14.76
CA GLY A 504 -20.44 27.76 -16.11
C GLY A 504 -19.35 28.84 -16.18
N LYS A 505 -18.92 29.40 -15.03
CA LYS A 505 -17.80 30.35 -14.97
C LYS A 505 -16.54 29.77 -14.30
N VAL A 506 -16.69 28.71 -13.51
CA VAL A 506 -15.58 27.94 -12.95
C VAL A 506 -14.96 27.07 -14.05
N VAL A 507 -13.63 27.06 -14.15
CA VAL A 507 -12.91 26.22 -15.11
C VAL A 507 -12.14 25.13 -14.36
N TYR A 508 -12.62 23.91 -14.47
CA TYR A 508 -11.95 22.73 -13.91
C TYR A 508 -10.81 22.25 -14.82
N GLY A 509 -9.73 21.74 -14.23
CA GLY A 509 -8.57 21.23 -14.99
C GLY A 509 -7.84 22.31 -15.78
N TYR A 510 -7.91 23.57 -15.35
CA TYR A 510 -7.14 24.66 -15.92
C TYR A 510 -5.66 24.47 -15.62
N GLU A 511 -4.82 24.65 -16.64
CA GLU A 511 -3.38 24.52 -16.54
C GLU A 511 -2.72 25.80 -17.08
N ILE A 512 -1.80 26.36 -16.30
CA ILE A 512 -1.00 27.53 -16.65
C ILE A 512 0.48 27.18 -16.56
N THR A 513 1.28 27.76 -17.45
CA THR A 513 2.74 27.67 -17.41
C THR A 513 3.36 29.07 -17.39
N TYR A 514 4.12 29.38 -16.34
CA TYR A 514 4.92 30.59 -16.21
C TYR A 514 6.34 30.34 -16.72
N HIS A 515 6.89 31.32 -17.43
CA HIS A 515 8.25 31.26 -17.97
C HIS A 515 9.15 32.27 -17.24
N PRO A 516 10.34 31.87 -16.76
CA PRO A 516 11.26 32.78 -16.09
C PRO A 516 11.61 33.99 -16.97
N ALA A 517 11.44 35.19 -16.44
CA ALA A 517 11.83 36.44 -17.09
C ALA A 517 12.49 37.36 -16.06
N PRO A 518 13.81 37.23 -15.86
CA PRO A 518 14.51 37.92 -14.78
C PRO A 518 14.25 39.43 -14.78
N MET A 519 13.88 39.96 -13.62
CA MET A 519 13.61 41.37 -13.35
C MET A 519 12.64 42.03 -14.34
N SER A 520 11.74 41.25 -14.93
CA SER A 520 10.78 41.66 -15.96
C SER A 520 9.39 41.10 -15.66
N ASP A 521 8.37 41.60 -16.35
CA ASP A 521 7.03 41.00 -16.31
C ASP A 521 7.14 39.51 -16.65
N ILE A 522 6.47 38.65 -15.87
CA ILE A 522 6.63 37.20 -15.99
C ILE A 522 5.58 36.64 -16.97
N PRO A 523 5.97 36.19 -18.17
CA PRO A 523 5.03 35.70 -19.15
C PRO A 523 4.48 34.33 -18.79
N TRP A 524 3.21 34.10 -19.13
CA TRP A 524 2.55 32.81 -18.98
C TRP A 524 1.73 32.43 -20.20
N THR A 525 1.50 31.13 -20.36
CA THR A 525 0.61 30.52 -21.35
C THR A 525 -0.31 29.51 -20.66
N ASP A 526 -1.49 29.24 -21.21
CA ASP A 526 -2.42 28.28 -20.62
C ASP A 526 -2.94 27.22 -21.61
N ASN A 527 -3.58 26.19 -21.07
CA ASN A 527 -4.18 25.09 -21.84
C ASN A 527 -5.46 25.48 -22.61
N GLN A 528 -5.89 26.75 -22.54
CA GLN A 528 -6.94 27.33 -23.37
C GLN A 528 -6.39 28.14 -24.56
N GLY A 529 -5.06 28.17 -24.73
CA GLY A 529 -4.40 28.89 -25.80
C GLY A 529 -4.27 30.40 -25.56
N LYS A 530 -4.55 30.87 -24.34
CA LYS A 530 -4.34 32.26 -23.94
C LYS A 530 -2.89 32.45 -23.44
N ARG A 531 -2.49 33.71 -23.39
CA ARG A 531 -1.19 34.15 -22.88
C ARG A 531 -1.35 35.50 -22.17
N GLY A 532 -0.48 35.75 -21.22
CA GLY A 532 -0.44 37.02 -20.50
C GLY A 532 0.87 37.19 -19.74
N VAL A 533 0.88 38.12 -18.79
CA VAL A 533 2.00 38.37 -17.90
C VAL A 533 1.52 38.57 -16.47
N VAL A 534 2.35 38.21 -15.49
CA VAL A 534 2.29 38.78 -14.13
C VAL A 534 3.05 40.10 -14.18
N THR A 535 2.33 41.21 -14.06
CA THR A 535 2.90 42.55 -14.24
C THR A 535 3.61 43.00 -12.97
N ARG A 536 4.86 43.46 -13.12
CA ARG A 536 5.62 44.06 -12.03
C ARG A 536 5.08 45.43 -11.69
N ASN A 537 5.04 45.74 -10.40
CA ASN A 537 4.66 47.07 -9.94
C ASN A 537 5.86 47.81 -9.32
N LYS A 538 5.69 49.12 -9.07
CA LYS A 538 6.77 49.98 -8.55
C LYS A 538 6.99 49.87 -7.04
N TYR A 539 6.11 49.16 -6.31
CA TYR A 539 6.15 49.02 -4.86
C TYR A 539 6.93 47.77 -4.43
N HIS A 540 6.93 46.73 -5.27
CA HIS A 540 7.64 45.47 -5.06
C HIS A 540 8.75 45.33 -6.09
N THR A 541 9.98 45.68 -5.69
CA THR A 541 11.13 45.78 -6.61
C THR A 541 11.98 44.53 -6.70
N GLN A 542 11.74 43.53 -5.86
CA GLN A 542 12.46 42.25 -5.87
C GLN A 542 12.09 41.39 -7.09
N GLU A 543 12.78 40.25 -7.28
CA GLU A 543 12.43 39.28 -8.32
C GLU A 543 11.05 38.67 -8.01
N TYR A 544 10.18 38.55 -9.01
CA TYR A 544 8.84 37.96 -8.85
C TYR A 544 8.86 36.45 -9.05
N TYR A 545 9.80 35.93 -9.85
CA TYR A 545 10.01 34.50 -10.00
C TYR A 545 10.71 33.91 -8.75
N PRO A 546 10.35 32.71 -8.26
CA PRO A 546 11.02 32.12 -7.10
C PRO A 546 12.53 31.98 -7.33
N LEU A 547 13.36 32.53 -6.43
CA LEU A 547 14.81 32.63 -6.64
C LEU A 547 15.52 31.26 -6.71
N TRP A 548 14.93 30.21 -6.14
CA TRP A 548 15.47 28.84 -6.12
C TRP A 548 14.97 27.97 -7.28
N ILE A 549 14.17 28.54 -8.21
CA ILE A 549 13.59 27.81 -9.35
C ILE A 549 14.04 28.48 -10.65
N HIS A 550 14.62 27.71 -11.56
CA HIS A 550 15.20 28.22 -12.81
C HIS A 550 14.56 27.66 -14.08
N THR A 551 13.56 26.79 -13.92
CA THR A 551 12.79 26.18 -15.02
C THR A 551 11.38 26.78 -15.05
N PRO A 552 10.67 26.70 -16.19
CA PRO A 552 9.24 26.99 -16.25
C PRO A 552 8.44 26.26 -15.17
N LEU A 553 7.43 26.93 -14.63
CA LEU A 553 6.52 26.41 -13.61
C LEU A 553 5.16 26.16 -14.24
N THR A 554 4.69 24.92 -14.18
CA THR A 554 3.36 24.53 -14.66
C THR A 554 2.49 24.11 -13.48
N PHE A 555 1.31 24.71 -13.38
CA PHE A 555 0.33 24.41 -12.33
C PHE A 555 -1.00 24.00 -12.96
N ARG A 556 -1.71 23.08 -12.29
CA ARG A 556 -3.01 22.57 -12.73
C ARG A 556 -3.98 22.52 -11.56
N GLY A 557 -5.24 22.89 -11.80
CA GLY A 557 -6.29 22.91 -10.79
C GLY A 557 -7.59 23.51 -11.31
N THR A 558 -8.41 24.03 -10.39
CA THR A 558 -9.64 24.75 -10.66
C THR A 558 -9.37 26.26 -10.67
N LEU A 559 -9.75 26.92 -11.77
CA LEU A 559 -9.71 28.38 -11.90
C LEU A 559 -11.10 28.96 -11.56
N LEU A 560 -11.13 29.79 -10.52
CA LEU A 560 -12.31 30.53 -10.11
C LEU A 560 -12.59 31.70 -11.06
N PRO A 561 -13.87 32.13 -11.16
CA PRO A 561 -14.20 33.35 -11.89
C PRO A 561 -13.55 34.56 -11.20
N PRO A 562 -13.09 35.56 -11.98
CA PRO A 562 -12.55 36.80 -11.41
C PRO A 562 -13.53 37.48 -10.44
N ASN A 563 -13.08 37.78 -9.23
CA ASN A 563 -13.84 38.54 -8.23
C ASN A 563 -13.50 40.04 -8.18
N GLY A 564 -12.48 40.46 -8.95
CA GLY A 564 -11.94 41.81 -8.94
C GLY A 564 -12.74 42.77 -9.83
N HIS A 565 -13.19 43.88 -9.27
CA HIS A 565 -13.96 44.91 -9.97
C HIS A 565 -13.38 46.31 -9.73
N ASN A 566 -12.93 46.97 -10.79
CA ASN A 566 -12.57 48.38 -10.73
C ASN A 566 -13.83 49.25 -10.70
N ARG A 567 -14.16 49.81 -9.53
CA ARG A 567 -15.27 50.73 -9.28
C ARG A 567 -14.87 52.21 -9.37
N GLY A 568 -13.66 52.49 -9.86
CA GLY A 568 -13.17 53.85 -10.07
C GLY A 568 -13.93 54.58 -11.18
N LYS A 569 -13.97 55.91 -11.10
CA LYS A 569 -14.55 56.78 -12.13
C LYS A 569 -13.44 57.61 -12.77
N ASP A 570 -13.65 58.02 -14.03
CA ASP A 570 -12.80 58.98 -14.74
C ASP A 570 -11.30 58.59 -14.79
N GLY A 571 -11.01 57.30 -14.94
CA GLY A 571 -9.64 56.77 -15.02
C GLY A 571 -8.94 56.55 -13.68
N ALA A 572 -9.57 56.91 -12.55
CA ALA A 572 -9.10 56.49 -11.23
C ALA A 572 -9.27 54.98 -11.05
N GLN A 573 -8.33 54.34 -10.35
CA GLN A 573 -8.44 52.93 -9.99
C GLN A 573 -8.98 52.79 -8.56
N ASN A 574 -10.07 52.04 -8.39
CA ASN A 574 -10.64 51.69 -7.09
C ASN A 574 -11.14 50.24 -7.16
N TRP A 575 -10.25 49.29 -6.90
CA TRP A 575 -10.52 47.87 -7.02
C TRP A 575 -11.19 47.34 -5.76
N LEU A 576 -12.25 46.55 -5.96
CA LEU A 576 -12.91 45.77 -4.93
C LEU A 576 -12.82 44.30 -5.35
N LEU A 577 -12.30 43.45 -4.49
CA LEU A 577 -12.28 42.00 -4.67
C LEU A 577 -13.34 41.40 -3.75
N GLU A 578 -14.40 40.87 -4.34
CA GLU A 578 -15.56 40.36 -3.60
C GLU A 578 -15.32 38.96 -3.04
N SER A 579 -15.78 38.74 -1.81
CA SER A 579 -15.70 37.43 -1.16
C SER A 579 -16.68 36.44 -1.78
N PHE A 580 -16.25 35.21 -1.95
CA PHE A 580 -17.13 34.07 -2.17
C PHE A 580 -17.83 33.68 -0.84
N ARG A 581 -18.95 32.96 -0.91
CA ARG A 581 -19.79 32.70 0.28
C ARG A 581 -19.11 31.77 1.30
N TYR A 582 -18.42 30.73 0.85
CA TYR A 582 -17.65 29.77 1.67
C TYR A 582 -16.71 28.94 0.80
N GLY A 583 -15.78 28.23 1.46
CA GLY A 583 -14.96 27.17 0.86
C GLY A 583 -13.63 27.65 0.27
N TYR A 584 -13.15 28.82 0.71
CA TYR A 584 -11.91 29.39 0.19
C TYR A 584 -11.07 30.02 1.31
N VAL A 585 -9.75 29.87 1.20
CA VAL A 585 -8.76 30.54 2.07
C VAL A 585 -8.67 32.00 1.66
N ASP A 586 -8.33 32.88 2.60
CA ASP A 586 -8.10 34.31 2.33
C ASP A 586 -9.30 35.05 1.70
N ASN A 587 -10.49 34.58 2.07
CA ASN A 587 -11.74 34.94 1.43
C ASN A 587 -12.61 35.86 2.30
N SER A 588 -12.53 35.74 3.62
CA SER A 588 -13.39 36.47 4.57
C SER A 588 -12.65 36.76 5.88
N ALA A 589 -13.13 37.78 6.60
CA ALA A 589 -12.69 38.08 7.96
C ALA A 589 -13.34 37.16 9.02
N ASP A 590 -14.42 36.46 8.66
CA ASP A 590 -15.11 35.53 9.55
C ASP A 590 -14.50 34.13 9.45
N ASP A 591 -14.27 33.51 10.60
CA ASP A 591 -13.73 32.15 10.70
C ASP A 591 -14.63 31.17 9.95
N ALA A 592 -15.96 31.32 9.98
CA ALA A 592 -16.87 30.45 9.24
C ALA A 592 -16.66 30.53 7.71
N GLY A 593 -16.27 31.70 7.19
CA GLY A 593 -15.98 31.89 5.77
C GLY A 593 -14.66 31.28 5.29
N CYS A 594 -13.78 30.96 6.25
CA CYS A 594 -12.47 30.32 6.05
C CYS A 594 -12.36 28.98 6.80
N SER A 595 -13.50 28.40 7.17
CA SER A 595 -13.59 27.06 7.74
C SER A 595 -14.07 26.07 6.69
N PHE A 596 -13.59 24.83 6.80
CA PHE A 596 -13.78 23.79 5.81
C PHE A 596 -14.35 22.54 6.45
N ASN A 597 -15.29 21.92 5.76
CA ASN A 597 -15.89 20.63 6.11
C ASN A 597 -15.35 19.58 5.12
N LEU A 598 -14.81 18.48 5.63
CA LEU A 598 -14.23 17.41 4.82
C LEU A 598 -15.28 16.64 4.00
N ASP A 599 -16.56 16.69 4.37
CA ASP A 599 -17.68 16.20 3.53
C ASP A 599 -17.84 16.99 2.22
N TRP A 600 -17.15 18.13 2.07
CA TRP A 600 -17.13 18.87 0.81
C TRP A 600 -16.12 18.30 -0.19
N ALA A 601 -15.35 17.27 0.17
CA ALA A 601 -14.39 16.65 -0.72
C ALA A 601 -15.07 16.12 -2.00
N VAL A 602 -14.45 16.39 -3.14
CA VAL A 602 -14.92 15.92 -4.45
C VAL A 602 -13.77 15.39 -5.30
N ASP A 603 -14.10 14.45 -6.19
CA ASP A 603 -13.18 13.94 -7.21
C ASP A 603 -13.03 14.90 -8.40
N ASP A 604 -12.20 14.51 -9.37
CA ASP A 604 -11.96 15.25 -10.62
C ASP A 604 -13.23 15.51 -11.45
N GLN A 605 -14.29 14.73 -11.23
CA GLN A 605 -15.61 14.91 -11.86
C GLN A 605 -16.59 15.69 -10.98
N ARG A 606 -16.11 16.31 -9.89
CA ARG A 606 -16.91 17.02 -8.88
C ARG A 606 -17.95 16.15 -8.18
N ARG A 607 -17.75 14.84 -8.13
CA ARG A 607 -18.63 13.93 -7.37
C ARG A 607 -18.17 13.90 -5.91
N PRO A 608 -19.10 13.93 -4.94
CA PRO A 608 -18.74 13.84 -3.52
C PRO A 608 -17.91 12.60 -3.20
N VAL A 609 -16.86 12.80 -2.41
CA VAL A 609 -15.99 11.75 -1.87
C VAL A 609 -16.11 11.76 -0.36
N ARG A 610 -16.30 10.58 0.22
CA ARG A 610 -16.35 10.44 1.67
C ARG A 610 -14.97 10.11 2.20
N LEU A 611 -14.47 10.97 3.07
CA LEU A 611 -13.20 10.81 3.78
C LEU A 611 -13.51 10.61 5.27
N ASP A 612 -12.80 9.68 5.94
CA ASP A 612 -12.94 9.49 7.39
C ASP A 612 -11.95 10.37 8.18
N HIS A 613 -10.82 10.70 7.55
CA HIS A 613 -9.78 11.59 8.03
C HIS A 613 -8.97 12.12 6.83
N ILE A 614 -8.01 13.01 7.09
CA ILE A 614 -6.98 13.45 6.16
C ILE A 614 -5.64 13.51 6.89
N ASP A 615 -4.53 13.40 6.15
CA ASP A 615 -3.17 13.53 6.70
C ASP A 615 -2.48 14.79 6.15
N PHE A 616 -2.83 15.20 4.92
CA PHE A 616 -2.23 16.36 4.27
C PHE A 616 -3.29 17.34 3.78
N VAL A 617 -2.95 18.62 3.86
CA VAL A 617 -3.73 19.74 3.32
C VAL A 617 -2.84 20.49 2.34
N ARG A 618 -3.37 20.75 1.14
CA ARG A 618 -2.76 21.63 0.15
C ARG A 618 -3.68 22.81 -0.11
N VAL A 619 -3.10 24.00 -0.20
CA VAL A 619 -3.82 25.21 -0.60
C VAL A 619 -3.13 25.79 -1.81
N TYR A 620 -3.91 26.20 -2.82
CA TYR A 620 -3.38 26.87 -4.01
C TYR A 620 -4.18 28.12 -4.39
N SER A 621 -3.50 29.14 -4.93
CA SER A 621 -4.13 30.36 -5.45
C SER A 621 -5.06 30.05 -6.62
N ALA A 622 -6.33 30.45 -6.52
CA ALA A 622 -7.35 29.95 -7.45
C ALA A 622 -7.80 30.95 -8.52
N GLU A 623 -7.23 32.16 -8.55
CA GLU A 623 -7.55 33.20 -9.53
C GLU A 623 -6.34 33.61 -10.38
N ASN A 624 -6.59 33.86 -11.67
CA ASN A 624 -5.62 34.43 -12.60
C ASN A 624 -6.12 35.80 -13.07
N GLN A 625 -5.92 36.84 -12.26
CA GLN A 625 -6.35 38.21 -12.54
C GLN A 625 -5.31 39.25 -12.09
N GLN A 626 -5.33 40.42 -12.73
CA GLN A 626 -4.49 41.58 -12.39
C GLN A 626 -5.37 42.80 -12.07
N CYS A 627 -5.28 43.29 -10.83
CA CYS A 627 -6.10 44.36 -10.28
C CYS A 627 -5.36 45.71 -10.27
N GLY A 628 -4.81 46.11 -11.42
CA GLY A 628 -4.13 47.40 -11.60
C GLY A 628 -2.97 47.60 -10.61
N TRP A 629 -3.04 48.67 -9.79
CA TRP A 629 -2.00 48.98 -8.81
C TRP A 629 -1.93 47.99 -7.65
N LEU A 630 -2.98 47.22 -7.37
CA LEU A 630 -2.97 46.17 -6.34
C LEU A 630 -2.06 44.99 -6.72
N GLY A 631 -1.79 44.81 -8.02
CA GLY A 631 -1.00 43.68 -8.50
C GLY A 631 -1.86 42.52 -8.96
N GLU A 632 -1.24 41.36 -9.04
CA GLU A 632 -1.91 40.08 -9.18
C GLU A 632 -2.73 39.76 -7.93
N THR A 633 -3.78 38.96 -8.08
CA THR A 633 -4.45 38.38 -6.91
C THR A 633 -3.69 37.16 -6.42
N SER A 634 -3.27 37.19 -5.16
CA SER A 634 -2.41 36.17 -4.56
C SER A 634 -2.97 35.72 -3.21
N THR A 635 -3.18 34.42 -3.05
CA THR A 635 -3.60 33.89 -1.75
C THR A 635 -2.44 33.95 -0.76
N GLU A 636 -2.70 34.49 0.43
CA GLU A 636 -1.81 34.37 1.57
C GLU A 636 -2.34 33.40 2.63
N ILE A 637 -1.40 32.78 3.37
CA ILE A 637 -1.71 31.87 4.48
C ILE A 637 -1.02 32.34 5.75
N ARG A 638 -1.80 32.46 6.82
CA ARG A 638 -1.34 32.80 8.17
C ARG A 638 -1.17 31.60 9.10
N GLY A 639 -1.80 30.49 8.75
CA GLY A 639 -1.76 29.23 9.48
C GLY A 639 -3.07 28.46 9.33
N ALA A 640 -3.09 27.24 9.85
CA ALA A 640 -4.27 26.40 9.90
C ALA A 640 -4.48 25.82 11.30
N LYS A 641 -5.74 25.48 11.59
CA LYS A 641 -6.16 24.90 12.84
C LYS A 641 -7.09 23.70 12.61
N ASP A 642 -6.80 22.57 13.24
CA ASP A 642 -7.75 21.48 13.44
C ASP A 642 -8.77 21.91 14.52
N LEU A 643 -10.05 21.83 14.18
CA LEU A 643 -11.16 22.17 15.06
C LEU A 643 -11.55 21.01 15.99
N HIS A 644 -11.01 19.82 15.74
CA HIS A 644 -11.27 18.55 16.44
C HIS A 644 -9.99 17.74 16.74
N PRO A 645 -8.94 18.34 17.35
CA PRO A 645 -7.68 17.65 17.63
C PRO A 645 -7.84 16.49 18.61
#